data_AF-A0A8C8LV00-F1
#
_entry.id   AF-A0A8C8LV00-F1
#
_cell.length_a   1.000
_cell.length_b   1.000
_cell.length_c   1.000
_cell.angle_alpha   90.00
_cell.angle_beta   90.00
_cell.angle_gamma   90.00
#
_symmetry.space_group_name_H-M   'P 1'
#
loop_
_entity.id
_entity.type
_entity.pdbx_description
1 polymer ?
#
loop_
_entity_poly.entity_id
_entity_poly.type
_entity_poly.pdbx_seq_one_letter_code
_entity_poly.pdbx_strand_id
1 'polypeptide(L)'
;MENQTHAKKASAPSVSQINAEYVTQLSNRYWAPHAKNKLPFDPKVLEDVYEREILKSKFAIRKIMLLEFSQYLENYLWVNYNPEVSSNAYLMSICCIVNEKFRENVPAWEVFKKEPSHFPYFFKCVMEAVLAGEEAGLTLKEQTVLLVFLDHCFNSLEVDLIREQVQQLISLPMWMCILPSRLQHELKKVPKLQKFWNLIKKNFDKLEGKASEQAKMERTFLSALIKKFLGVLVSISPAGPVPMEKVHYCERFIELMIDLEALLPTRRWFNTVLDDSHLVVSCHLSSLMQREKEGHLFCQLLDMLKFYTGFEINDQTGNALTEKEMTTLHYDRITSLQRAAFAHFPELQDFALSNVAAVDTRESLTKQFGHLSSNTLHRVASYLCLLPELAEGQDTTYEKEVLLELLVSRHERRISQIEQLNQMPLYPTEKIIWDENIVPTEYYSGEGCLALPKLNLQFLTLHDYLLRNFNLFRLESTYEIRQDVEDVVTRMKPWQSEYGGVVFGGWARMAQTITAFSIVEVAKPNIGENWPARVRADITVNLNVRDHIKHEWEGLRKHDVCFLVTVRPNLPYGTRFDRRQPFVEQTGLAYVRGCEVQGMLDDKGRVIEEGRLARAPESFFFCFFVQILKNILYLCKYLVSLL
;
A
#
# COMPACT_ATOMS: atom_id res chain seq x y z
N MET A 1 20.94 1.07 18.82
CA MET A 1 21.91 1.66 17.86
C MET A 1 22.37 0.55 16.95
N GLU A 2 21.55 0.23 15.95
CA GLU A 2 21.92 -0.70 14.89
C GLU A 2 22.17 0.13 13.63
N ASN A 3 23.31 -0.11 12.99
CA ASN A 3 23.71 0.56 11.76
C ASN A 3 22.65 0.31 10.68
N GLN A 4 21.87 1.33 10.35
CA GLN A 4 21.17 1.42 9.08
C GLN A 4 22.24 1.41 7.98
N THR A 5 22.54 0.23 7.44
CA THR A 5 23.33 0.08 6.23
C THR A 5 22.49 0.58 5.07
N HIS A 6 22.58 1.88 4.77
CA HIS A 6 22.05 2.42 3.53
C HIS A 6 22.64 1.65 2.35
N ALA A 7 21.74 1.22 1.45
CA ALA A 7 22.08 0.54 0.22
C ALA A 7 23.01 1.44 -0.61
N LYS A 8 24.32 1.17 -0.54
CA LYS A 8 25.25 1.64 -1.57
C LYS A 8 24.73 1.08 -2.88
N LYS A 9 24.77 1.88 -3.95
CA LYS A 9 24.77 1.39 -5.34
C LYS A 9 25.58 0.10 -5.35
N ALA A 10 24.96 -1.05 -5.58
CA ALA A 10 25.71 -2.25 -5.87
C ALA A 10 26.43 -1.93 -7.17
N SER A 11 27.68 -1.45 -7.07
CA SER A 11 28.47 -1.12 -8.25
C SER A 11 28.48 -2.38 -9.10
N ALA A 12 28.02 -2.27 -10.36
CA ALA A 12 28.04 -3.39 -11.27
C ALA A 12 29.43 -4.04 -11.20
N PRO A 13 29.54 -5.31 -10.80
CA PRO A 13 30.83 -5.92 -10.54
C PRO A 13 31.68 -5.89 -11.81
N SER A 14 32.99 -5.73 -11.65
CA SER A 14 33.88 -5.82 -12.80
C SER A 14 33.76 -7.19 -13.45
N VAL A 15 33.98 -7.29 -14.76
CA VAL A 15 33.94 -8.57 -15.49
C VAL A 15 34.83 -9.63 -14.81
N SER A 16 35.96 -9.21 -14.23
CA SER A 16 36.84 -10.07 -13.44
C SER A 16 36.22 -10.59 -12.13
N GLN A 17 35.45 -9.77 -11.42
CA GLN A 17 34.74 -10.17 -10.21
C GLN A 17 33.57 -11.12 -10.52
N ILE A 18 32.85 -10.88 -11.62
CA ILE A 18 31.79 -11.77 -12.11
C ILE A 18 32.38 -13.14 -12.48
N ASN A 19 33.49 -13.18 -13.22
CA ASN A 19 34.13 -14.43 -13.64
C ASN A 19 34.75 -15.22 -12.47
N ALA A 20 35.14 -14.55 -11.38
CA ALA A 20 35.67 -15.18 -10.18
C ALA A 20 34.57 -15.78 -9.29
N GLU A 21 33.31 -15.39 -9.50
CA GLU A 21 32.18 -15.81 -8.68
C GLU A 21 31.80 -17.28 -8.94
N TYR A 22 31.55 -18.04 -7.87
CA TYR A 22 31.26 -19.48 -7.94
C TYR A 22 30.09 -19.79 -8.88
N VAL A 23 29.02 -19.00 -8.81
CA VAL A 23 27.83 -19.11 -9.68
C VAL A 23 28.20 -19.00 -11.17
N THR A 24 29.08 -18.08 -11.54
CA THR A 24 29.51 -17.89 -12.93
C THR A 24 30.38 -19.05 -13.44
N GLN A 25 31.21 -19.63 -12.57
CA GLN A 25 31.97 -20.83 -12.94
C GLN A 25 31.06 -22.03 -13.12
N LEU A 26 30.05 -22.16 -12.27
CA LEU A 26 29.06 -23.22 -12.33
C LEU A 26 28.18 -23.08 -13.58
N SER A 27 27.70 -21.88 -13.88
CA SER A 27 26.90 -21.62 -15.07
C SER A 27 27.65 -21.99 -16.35
N ASN A 28 28.93 -21.62 -16.48
CA ASN A 28 29.76 -21.97 -17.63
C ASN A 28 29.95 -23.49 -17.82
N ARG A 29 29.81 -24.30 -16.76
CA ARG A 29 29.92 -25.76 -16.84
C ARG A 29 28.60 -26.43 -17.22
N TYR A 30 27.46 -25.86 -16.82
CA TYR A 30 26.17 -26.57 -16.87
C TYR A 30 25.12 -25.92 -17.77
N TRP A 31 24.97 -24.60 -17.80
CA TRP A 31 23.80 -23.99 -18.46
C TRP A 31 24.06 -22.71 -19.27
N ALA A 32 25.18 -22.01 -19.05
CA ALA A 32 25.45 -20.73 -19.69
C ALA A 32 25.29 -20.77 -21.23
N PRO A 33 24.66 -19.76 -21.84
CA PRO A 33 24.28 -19.81 -23.26
C PRO A 33 25.47 -19.95 -24.21
N HIS A 34 26.62 -19.36 -23.86
CA HIS A 34 27.83 -19.36 -24.70
C HIS A 34 28.73 -20.60 -24.52
N ALA A 35 28.44 -21.46 -23.54
CA ALA A 35 29.23 -22.65 -23.28
C ALA A 35 28.92 -23.75 -24.32
N LYS A 36 29.94 -24.19 -25.06
CA LYS A 36 29.80 -25.21 -26.13
C LYS A 36 29.65 -26.64 -25.60
N ASN A 37 30.34 -26.96 -24.51
CA ASN A 37 30.35 -28.30 -23.90
C ASN A 37 29.80 -28.20 -22.48
N LYS A 38 28.50 -28.47 -22.32
CA LYS A 38 27.82 -28.43 -21.02
C LYS A 38 27.75 -29.84 -20.43
N LEU A 39 27.93 -29.94 -19.12
CA LEU A 39 27.69 -31.18 -18.38
C LEU A 39 26.18 -31.49 -18.35
N PRO A 40 25.78 -32.77 -18.22
CA PRO A 40 24.38 -33.15 -18.06
C PRO A 40 23.79 -32.56 -16.77
N PHE A 41 22.45 -32.58 -16.69
CA PHE A 41 21.73 -32.18 -15.49
C PHE A 41 22.17 -33.00 -14.28
N ASP A 42 22.40 -32.31 -13.16
CA ASP A 42 22.80 -32.91 -11.89
C ASP A 42 21.97 -32.27 -10.77
N PRO A 43 21.04 -33.00 -10.13
CA PRO A 43 20.21 -32.48 -9.04
C PRO A 43 21.02 -31.88 -7.89
N LYS A 44 22.25 -32.36 -7.66
CA LYS A 44 23.10 -31.83 -6.59
C LYS A 44 23.54 -30.39 -6.83
N VAL A 45 23.69 -30.00 -8.10
CA VAL A 45 24.04 -28.62 -8.47
C VAL A 45 22.93 -27.67 -8.09
N LEU A 46 21.67 -28.07 -8.29
CA LEU A 46 20.50 -27.30 -7.87
C LEU A 46 20.48 -27.13 -6.34
N GLU A 47 20.60 -28.23 -5.59
CA GLU A 47 20.59 -28.20 -4.13
C GLU A 47 21.75 -27.35 -3.59
N ASP A 48 22.97 -27.49 -4.13
CA ASP A 48 24.12 -26.68 -3.73
C ASP A 48 23.93 -25.19 -4.04
N VAL A 49 23.32 -24.83 -5.19
CA VAL A 49 22.99 -23.43 -5.53
C VAL A 49 21.97 -22.88 -4.53
N TYR A 50 20.92 -23.64 -4.23
CA TYR A 50 19.88 -23.20 -3.32
C TYR A 50 20.42 -23.01 -1.89
N GLU A 51 21.05 -24.04 -1.31
CA GLU A 51 21.51 -24.00 0.06
C GLU A 51 22.67 -23.03 0.28
N ARG A 52 23.64 -23.01 -0.64
CA ARG A 52 24.91 -22.27 -0.41
C ARG A 52 24.89 -20.86 -0.97
N GLU A 53 24.20 -20.61 -2.08
CA GLU A 53 24.20 -19.31 -2.74
C GLU A 53 22.94 -18.51 -2.45
N ILE A 54 21.77 -19.14 -2.31
CA ILE A 54 20.50 -18.44 -2.02
C ILE A 54 20.25 -18.38 -0.50
N LEU A 55 20.10 -19.53 0.18
CA LEU A 55 19.74 -19.56 1.61
C LEU A 55 20.85 -18.99 2.51
N LYS A 56 22.08 -19.49 2.37
CA LYS A 56 23.21 -19.05 3.21
C LYS A 56 23.55 -17.56 3.04
N SER A 57 23.28 -17.00 1.86
CA SER A 57 23.44 -15.56 1.60
C SER A 57 22.24 -14.71 2.07
N LYS A 58 21.21 -15.35 2.64
CA LYS A 58 19.93 -14.75 3.02
C LYS A 58 19.23 -14.05 1.85
N PHE A 59 19.16 -14.74 0.71
CA PHE A 59 18.55 -14.22 -0.53
C PHE A 59 19.22 -12.94 -1.02
N ALA A 60 20.55 -12.86 -0.95
CA ALA A 60 21.27 -11.68 -1.38
C ALA A 60 20.97 -11.36 -2.85
N ILE A 61 20.42 -10.16 -3.11
CA ILE A 61 19.92 -9.76 -4.43
C ILE A 61 20.94 -9.98 -5.55
N ARG A 62 22.21 -9.64 -5.30
CA ARG A 62 23.31 -9.80 -6.25
C ARG A 62 23.50 -11.26 -6.70
N LYS A 63 23.28 -12.24 -5.81
CA LYS A 63 23.40 -13.67 -6.14
C LYS A 63 22.27 -14.11 -7.06
N ILE A 64 21.05 -13.67 -6.76
CA ILE A 64 19.86 -13.98 -7.55
C ILE A 64 19.96 -13.33 -8.95
N MET A 65 20.38 -12.07 -9.03
CA MET A 65 20.67 -11.38 -10.30
C MET A 65 21.67 -12.16 -11.17
N LEU A 66 22.76 -12.68 -10.61
CA LEU A 66 23.73 -13.45 -11.39
C LEU A 66 23.17 -14.77 -11.90
N LEU A 67 22.32 -15.44 -11.11
CA LEU A 67 21.62 -16.65 -11.54
C LEU A 67 20.65 -16.32 -12.70
N GLU A 68 19.83 -15.28 -12.56
CA GLU A 68 18.91 -14.83 -13.61
C GLU A 68 19.66 -14.45 -14.89
N PHE A 69 20.69 -13.61 -14.79
CA PHE A 69 21.47 -13.14 -15.94
C PHE A 69 22.19 -14.28 -16.67
N SER A 70 22.55 -15.34 -15.95
CA SER A 70 23.14 -16.55 -16.53
C SER A 70 22.14 -17.47 -17.22
N GLN A 71 20.86 -17.11 -17.27
CA GLN A 71 19.74 -17.89 -17.81
C GLN A 71 19.53 -19.21 -17.06
N TYR A 72 19.61 -19.17 -15.72
CA TYR A 72 19.46 -20.36 -14.87
C TYR A 72 18.08 -21.00 -15.01
N LEU A 73 17.03 -20.19 -15.12
CA LEU A 73 15.66 -20.68 -15.28
C LEU A 73 15.46 -21.38 -16.64
N GLU A 74 15.88 -20.74 -17.72
CA GLU A 74 15.64 -21.17 -19.10
C GLU A 74 16.52 -22.35 -19.52
N ASN A 75 17.76 -22.40 -19.04
CA ASN A 75 18.74 -23.37 -19.52
C ASN A 75 19.05 -24.48 -18.52
N TYR A 76 18.58 -24.39 -17.26
CA TYR A 76 18.84 -25.41 -16.24
C TYR A 76 17.60 -25.85 -15.47
N LEU A 77 16.83 -24.91 -14.90
CA LEU A 77 15.69 -25.27 -14.05
C LEU A 77 14.54 -25.84 -14.87
N TRP A 78 13.87 -25.03 -15.70
CA TRP A 78 12.59 -25.44 -16.28
C TRP A 78 12.72 -26.59 -17.26
N VAL A 79 13.80 -26.59 -18.08
CA VAL A 79 14.07 -27.65 -19.07
C VAL A 79 14.32 -29.02 -18.46
N ASN A 80 14.68 -29.09 -17.16
CA ASN A 80 14.92 -30.36 -16.46
C ASN A 80 13.86 -30.61 -15.36
N TYR A 81 12.86 -29.74 -15.22
CA TYR A 81 11.84 -29.89 -14.19
C TYR A 81 10.84 -30.97 -14.57
N ASN A 82 10.53 -31.86 -13.64
CA ASN A 82 9.45 -32.83 -13.73
C ASN A 82 8.98 -33.22 -12.31
N PRO A 83 7.82 -33.88 -12.16
CA PRO A 83 7.28 -34.23 -10.85
C PRO A 83 8.20 -35.11 -9.98
N GLU A 84 9.06 -35.94 -10.58
CA GLU A 84 9.91 -36.89 -9.86
C GLU A 84 11.12 -36.23 -9.20
N VAL A 85 11.62 -35.14 -9.78
CA VAL A 85 12.78 -34.38 -9.27
C VAL A 85 12.39 -33.15 -8.46
N SER A 86 11.10 -32.89 -8.29
CA SER A 86 10.60 -31.70 -7.59
C SER A 86 11.00 -31.73 -6.11
N SER A 87 11.63 -30.66 -5.63
CA SER A 87 12.04 -30.45 -4.24
C SER A 87 11.79 -29.01 -3.81
N ASN A 88 11.85 -28.71 -2.51
CA ASN A 88 11.76 -27.32 -2.02
C ASN A 88 12.82 -26.43 -2.68
N ALA A 89 14.06 -26.91 -2.83
CA ALA A 89 15.11 -26.16 -3.51
C ALA A 89 14.75 -25.84 -4.97
N TYR A 90 14.12 -26.80 -5.66
CA TYR A 90 13.63 -26.59 -7.03
C TYR A 90 12.54 -25.51 -7.08
N LEU A 91 11.51 -25.66 -6.24
CA LEU A 91 10.37 -24.74 -6.20
C LEU A 91 10.83 -23.32 -5.88
N MET A 92 11.65 -23.19 -4.84
CA MET A 92 12.16 -21.91 -4.36
C MET A 92 13.10 -21.25 -5.36
N SER A 93 13.97 -22.03 -6.02
CA SER A 93 14.86 -21.49 -7.07
C SER A 93 14.06 -20.95 -8.25
N ILE A 94 13.04 -21.67 -8.72
CA ILE A 94 12.17 -21.17 -9.81
C ILE A 94 11.47 -19.88 -9.37
N CYS A 95 10.85 -19.87 -8.19
CA CYS A 95 10.13 -18.69 -7.68
C CYS A 95 11.07 -17.47 -7.52
N CYS A 96 12.29 -17.67 -7.00
CA CYS A 96 13.27 -16.59 -6.86
C CYS A 96 13.61 -15.96 -8.20
N ILE A 97 13.87 -16.76 -9.24
CA ILE A 97 14.24 -16.25 -10.56
C ILE A 97 13.05 -15.59 -11.25
N VAL A 98 11.84 -16.12 -11.10
CA VAL A 98 10.63 -15.46 -11.62
C VAL A 98 10.42 -14.08 -10.97
N ASN A 99 10.50 -14.00 -9.65
CA ASN A 99 10.35 -12.72 -8.92
C ASN A 99 11.44 -11.73 -9.34
N GLU A 100 12.67 -12.21 -9.53
CA GLU A 100 13.79 -11.38 -10.00
C GLU A 100 13.54 -10.84 -11.42
N LYS A 101 12.96 -11.64 -12.32
CA LYS A 101 12.58 -11.18 -13.66
C LYS A 101 11.54 -10.06 -13.61
N PHE A 102 10.57 -10.14 -12.71
CA PHE A 102 9.63 -9.04 -12.47
C PHE A 102 10.32 -7.79 -11.92
N ARG A 103 11.27 -7.96 -10.98
CA ARG A 103 12.03 -6.86 -10.40
C ARG A 103 12.88 -6.12 -11.44
N GLU A 104 13.49 -6.85 -12.37
CA GLU A 104 14.27 -6.29 -13.49
C GLU A 104 13.41 -5.91 -14.71
N ASN A 105 12.08 -6.09 -14.63
CA ASN A 105 11.13 -5.79 -15.69
C ASN A 105 11.45 -6.49 -17.02
N VAL A 106 11.78 -7.79 -16.97
CA VAL A 106 12.02 -8.65 -18.12
C VAL A 106 10.94 -9.74 -18.24
N PRO A 107 10.70 -10.32 -19.44
CA PRO A 107 9.65 -11.34 -19.62
C PRO A 107 9.85 -12.57 -18.71
N ALA A 108 8.92 -12.79 -17.78
CA ALA A 108 9.01 -13.84 -16.77
C ALA A 108 8.46 -15.21 -17.23
N TRP A 109 7.49 -15.21 -18.16
CA TRP A 109 6.66 -16.38 -18.43
C TRP A 109 7.02 -17.20 -19.68
N GLU A 110 7.96 -16.73 -20.50
CA GLU A 110 8.26 -17.31 -21.82
C GLU A 110 8.69 -18.78 -21.76
N VAL A 111 9.49 -19.14 -20.76
CA VAL A 111 10.01 -20.50 -20.59
C VAL A 111 8.90 -21.51 -20.31
N PHE A 112 7.91 -21.12 -19.50
CA PHE A 112 6.77 -21.96 -19.14
C PHE A 112 5.79 -22.09 -20.30
N LYS A 113 5.61 -21.03 -21.11
CA LYS A 113 4.80 -21.10 -22.33
C LYS A 113 5.40 -22.04 -23.37
N LYS A 114 6.73 -22.12 -23.44
CA LYS A 114 7.44 -23.01 -24.37
C LYS A 114 7.27 -24.49 -24.00
N GLU A 115 7.31 -24.80 -22.71
CA GLU A 115 7.11 -26.17 -22.18
C GLU A 115 6.10 -26.15 -21.02
N PRO A 116 4.79 -26.18 -21.31
CA PRO A 116 3.75 -25.94 -20.30
C PRO A 116 3.38 -27.18 -19.47
N SER A 117 3.79 -28.38 -19.91
CA SER A 117 3.30 -29.68 -19.44
C SER A 117 3.39 -29.88 -17.92
N HIS A 118 4.46 -29.38 -17.29
CA HIS A 118 4.69 -29.56 -15.85
C HIS A 118 4.27 -28.37 -14.98
N PHE A 119 3.80 -27.26 -15.58
CA PHE A 119 3.41 -26.06 -14.83
C PHE A 119 2.23 -26.28 -13.86
N PRO A 120 1.17 -27.04 -14.22
CA PRO A 120 0.09 -27.31 -13.27
C PRO A 120 0.55 -28.02 -12.00
N TYR A 121 1.47 -28.99 -12.13
CA TYR A 121 2.04 -29.70 -10.99
C TYR A 121 2.93 -28.78 -10.15
N PHE A 122 3.79 -27.99 -10.80
CA PHE A 122 4.63 -26.99 -10.13
C PHE A 122 3.79 -26.00 -9.31
N PHE A 123 2.76 -25.42 -9.94
CA PHE A 123 1.88 -24.45 -9.28
C PHE A 123 1.15 -25.05 -8.09
N LYS A 124 0.69 -26.30 -8.21
CA LYS A 124 0.11 -27.05 -7.10
C LYS A 124 1.11 -27.19 -5.94
N CYS A 125 2.35 -27.61 -6.21
CA CYS A 125 3.37 -27.75 -5.17
C CYS A 125 3.69 -26.41 -4.49
N VAL A 126 3.70 -25.29 -5.25
CA VAL A 126 3.85 -23.94 -4.68
C VAL A 126 2.70 -23.62 -3.73
N MET A 127 1.44 -23.91 -4.10
CA MET A 127 0.29 -23.69 -3.22
C MET A 127 0.39 -24.51 -1.92
N GLU A 128 0.75 -25.79 -2.04
CA GLU A 128 0.93 -26.66 -0.88
C GLU A 128 2.05 -26.16 0.04
N ALA A 129 3.19 -25.76 -0.54
CA ALA A 129 4.32 -25.18 0.18
C ALA A 129 3.96 -23.87 0.91
N VAL A 130 3.20 -22.99 0.25
CA VAL A 130 2.71 -21.73 0.84
C VAL A 130 1.83 -21.98 2.04
N LEU A 131 0.97 -23.01 2.02
CA LEU A 131 0.11 -23.33 3.16
C LEU A 131 0.88 -24.04 4.27
N ALA A 132 1.64 -25.08 3.95
CA ALA A 132 2.39 -25.88 4.93
C ALA A 132 3.46 -25.06 5.67
N GLY A 133 4.19 -24.18 4.97
CA GLY A 133 5.19 -23.30 5.57
C GLY A 133 6.25 -24.04 6.39
N GLU A 134 6.28 -23.81 7.69
CA GLU A 134 7.25 -24.43 8.62
C GLU A 134 7.11 -25.97 8.64
N GLU A 135 5.91 -26.51 8.46
CA GLU A 135 5.68 -27.96 8.37
C GLU A 135 6.35 -28.57 7.13
N ALA A 136 6.51 -27.79 6.07
CA ALA A 136 7.27 -28.14 4.87
C ALA A 136 8.77 -27.80 4.99
N GLY A 137 9.24 -27.34 6.15
CA GLY A 137 10.63 -26.94 6.36
C GLY A 137 11.01 -25.59 5.76
N LEU A 138 10.03 -24.72 5.45
CA LEU A 138 10.26 -23.41 4.85
C LEU A 138 10.23 -22.30 5.91
N THR A 139 11.28 -21.49 5.93
CA THR A 139 11.36 -20.27 6.71
C THR A 139 10.32 -19.25 6.27
N LEU A 140 10.02 -18.27 7.12
CA LEU A 140 9.06 -17.22 6.79
C LEU A 140 9.53 -16.34 5.62
N LYS A 141 10.86 -16.18 5.46
CA LYS A 141 11.45 -15.51 4.29
C LYS A 141 11.17 -16.28 2.99
N GLU A 142 11.33 -17.60 2.99
CA GLU A 142 10.96 -18.46 1.84
C GLU A 142 9.47 -18.34 1.54
N GLN A 143 8.62 -18.41 2.58
CA GLN A 143 7.17 -18.25 2.41
C GLN A 143 6.80 -16.87 1.82
N THR A 144 7.54 -15.82 2.18
CA THR A 144 7.35 -14.47 1.60
C THR A 144 7.71 -14.44 0.11
N VAL A 145 8.78 -15.12 -0.31
CA VAL A 145 9.13 -15.25 -1.74
C VAL A 145 8.02 -15.96 -2.52
N LEU A 146 7.41 -16.99 -1.93
CA LEU A 146 6.27 -17.68 -2.55
C LEU A 146 5.03 -16.78 -2.63
N LEU A 147 4.76 -15.93 -1.63
CA LEU A 147 3.67 -14.94 -1.70
C LEU A 147 3.88 -13.97 -2.88
N VAL A 148 5.10 -13.46 -3.05
CA VAL A 148 5.44 -12.55 -4.16
C VAL A 148 5.28 -13.26 -5.52
N PHE A 149 5.68 -14.53 -5.61
CA PHE A 149 5.46 -15.34 -6.80
C PHE A 149 3.96 -15.49 -7.13
N LEU A 150 3.14 -15.78 -6.10
CA LEU A 150 1.69 -15.87 -6.28
C LEU A 150 1.08 -14.53 -6.69
N ASP A 151 1.52 -13.42 -6.09
CA ASP A 151 1.10 -12.07 -6.49
C ASP A 151 1.35 -11.83 -7.99
N HIS A 152 2.54 -12.19 -8.48
CA HIS A 152 2.84 -12.15 -9.91
C HIS A 152 1.90 -13.04 -10.74
N CYS A 153 1.56 -14.24 -10.27
CA CYS A 153 0.59 -15.09 -10.98
C CYS A 153 -0.81 -14.45 -11.05
N PHE A 154 -1.31 -13.88 -9.95
CA PHE A 154 -2.62 -13.21 -9.93
C PHE A 154 -2.62 -11.93 -10.78
N ASN A 155 -1.47 -11.27 -10.93
CA ASN A 155 -1.29 -10.09 -11.77
C ASN A 155 -1.00 -10.39 -13.26
N SER A 156 -0.92 -11.67 -13.66
CA SER A 156 -0.59 -12.10 -15.03
C SER A 156 -1.68 -12.97 -15.68
N LEU A 157 -2.96 -12.63 -15.48
CA LEU A 157 -4.09 -13.40 -16.04
C LEU A 157 -4.20 -13.30 -17.57
N GLU A 158 -3.50 -12.38 -18.22
CA GLU A 158 -3.35 -12.34 -19.68
C GLU A 158 -2.58 -13.56 -20.22
N VAL A 159 -1.79 -14.23 -19.38
CA VAL A 159 -1.08 -15.45 -19.77
C VAL A 159 -1.99 -16.66 -19.56
N ASP A 160 -2.43 -17.28 -20.66
CA ASP A 160 -3.37 -18.40 -20.66
C ASP A 160 -2.99 -19.52 -19.68
N LEU A 161 -1.71 -19.94 -19.70
CA LEU A 161 -1.18 -20.98 -18.82
C LEU A 161 -1.38 -20.66 -17.33
N ILE A 162 -1.15 -19.40 -16.94
CA ILE A 162 -1.30 -18.93 -15.55
C ILE A 162 -2.78 -18.83 -15.19
N ARG A 163 -3.58 -18.23 -16.08
CA ARG A 163 -5.01 -18.02 -15.89
C ARG A 163 -5.75 -19.34 -15.66
N GLU A 164 -5.41 -20.40 -16.37
CA GLU A 164 -6.01 -21.74 -16.19
C GLU A 164 -5.81 -22.31 -14.78
N GLN A 165 -4.67 -22.03 -14.14
CA GLN A 165 -4.42 -22.48 -12.77
C GLN A 165 -5.13 -21.56 -11.77
N VAL A 166 -4.99 -20.25 -11.95
CA VAL A 166 -5.53 -19.25 -11.02
C VAL A 166 -7.06 -19.23 -11.00
N GLN A 167 -7.72 -19.46 -12.15
CA GLN A 167 -9.19 -19.42 -12.26
C GLN A 167 -9.89 -20.36 -11.27
N GLN A 168 -9.26 -21.49 -10.92
CA GLN A 168 -9.80 -22.47 -9.97
C GLN A 168 -9.84 -21.94 -8.54
N LEU A 169 -8.98 -20.96 -8.22
CA LEU A 169 -8.84 -20.34 -6.89
C LEU A 169 -9.78 -19.16 -6.67
N ILE A 170 -10.22 -18.50 -7.76
CA ILE A 170 -10.95 -17.21 -7.71
C ILE A 170 -12.35 -17.28 -8.30
N SER A 171 -12.82 -18.46 -8.71
CA SER A 171 -14.19 -18.63 -9.24
C SER A 171 -15.23 -18.79 -8.13
N LEU A 172 -16.53 -18.66 -8.47
CA LEU A 172 -17.65 -18.85 -7.56
C LEU A 172 -17.55 -20.05 -6.59
N PRO A 173 -17.02 -21.25 -6.98
CA PRO A 173 -16.85 -22.36 -6.04
C PRO A 173 -16.02 -22.03 -4.79
N MET A 174 -15.22 -20.96 -4.79
CA MET A 174 -14.49 -20.52 -3.60
C MET A 174 -15.40 -20.17 -2.42
N TRP A 175 -16.67 -19.80 -2.67
CA TRP A 175 -17.68 -19.57 -1.63
C TRP A 175 -18.02 -20.83 -0.82
N MET A 176 -17.39 -21.98 -1.07
CA MET A 176 -17.50 -23.14 -0.19
C MET A 176 -16.87 -22.90 1.19
N CYS A 177 -15.98 -21.92 1.32
CA CYS A 177 -15.28 -21.63 2.57
C CYS A 177 -15.99 -20.61 3.47
N ILE A 178 -16.98 -19.87 2.97
CA ILE A 178 -17.69 -18.84 3.75
C ILE A 178 -18.77 -19.45 4.62
N LEU A 179 -19.21 -18.70 5.63
CA LEU A 179 -20.26 -19.13 6.54
C LEU A 179 -21.54 -19.55 5.76
N PRO A 180 -22.19 -20.70 6.08
CA PRO A 180 -23.37 -21.15 5.35
C PRO A 180 -24.53 -20.14 5.34
N SER A 181 -24.73 -19.40 6.44
CA SER A 181 -25.73 -18.33 6.51
C SER A 181 -25.35 -17.13 5.63
N ARG A 182 -24.06 -16.80 5.53
CA ARG A 182 -23.53 -15.78 4.62
C ARG A 182 -23.74 -16.17 3.17
N LEU A 183 -23.39 -17.40 2.79
CA LEU A 183 -23.63 -17.94 1.45
C LEU A 183 -25.10 -17.81 1.05
N GLN A 184 -26.02 -18.26 1.91
CA GLN A 184 -27.46 -18.14 1.62
C GLN A 184 -27.92 -16.68 1.51
N HIS A 185 -27.34 -15.78 2.31
CA HIS A 185 -27.62 -14.36 2.22
C HIS A 185 -27.19 -13.78 0.86
N GLU A 186 -25.99 -14.10 0.37
CA GLU A 186 -25.51 -13.63 -0.95
C GLU A 186 -26.29 -14.24 -2.12
N LEU A 187 -26.64 -15.54 -2.05
CA LEU A 187 -27.45 -16.19 -3.08
C LEU A 187 -28.88 -15.61 -3.16
N LYS A 188 -29.44 -15.15 -2.03
CA LYS A 188 -30.74 -14.46 -2.01
C LYS A 188 -30.69 -13.08 -2.66
N LYS A 189 -29.58 -12.34 -2.52
CA LYS A 189 -29.39 -11.04 -3.19
C LYS A 189 -29.36 -11.17 -4.70
N VAL A 190 -28.77 -12.25 -5.21
CA VAL A 190 -28.69 -12.53 -6.65
C VAL A 190 -29.28 -13.92 -6.95
N PRO A 191 -30.61 -14.05 -7.06
CA PRO A 191 -31.28 -15.35 -7.19
C PRO A 191 -30.81 -16.21 -8.37
N LYS A 192 -30.25 -15.58 -9.42
CA LYS A 192 -29.65 -16.30 -10.57
C LYS A 192 -28.46 -17.17 -10.14
N LEU A 193 -27.68 -16.75 -9.13
CA LEU A 193 -26.53 -17.51 -8.64
C LEU A 193 -26.92 -18.83 -7.97
N GLN A 194 -28.12 -18.92 -7.39
CA GLN A 194 -28.60 -20.15 -6.75
C GLN A 194 -28.56 -21.35 -7.71
N LYS A 195 -28.93 -21.14 -8.98
CA LYS A 195 -28.92 -22.21 -10.00
C LYS A 195 -27.50 -22.68 -10.30
N PHE A 196 -26.57 -21.75 -10.49
CA PHE A 196 -25.16 -22.07 -10.73
C PHE A 196 -24.51 -22.74 -9.53
N TRP A 197 -24.81 -22.26 -8.32
CA TRP A 197 -24.33 -22.86 -7.08
C TRP A 197 -24.78 -24.31 -6.91
N ASN A 198 -26.06 -24.58 -7.16
CA ASN A 198 -26.60 -25.94 -7.08
C ASN A 198 -25.91 -26.89 -8.09
N LEU A 199 -25.58 -26.39 -9.29
CA LEU A 199 -24.84 -27.16 -10.29
C LEU A 199 -23.39 -27.42 -9.85
N ILE A 200 -22.70 -26.40 -9.32
CA ILE A 200 -21.33 -26.52 -8.80
C ILE A 200 -21.29 -27.56 -7.68
N LYS A 201 -22.23 -27.48 -6.73
CA LYS A 201 -22.34 -28.44 -5.62
C LYS A 201 -22.59 -29.85 -6.14
N LYS A 202 -23.57 -30.04 -7.03
CA LYS A 202 -23.85 -31.34 -7.65
C LYS A 202 -22.65 -31.93 -8.40
N ASN A 203 -21.84 -31.09 -9.06
CA ASN A 203 -20.64 -31.55 -9.76
C ASN A 203 -19.51 -31.88 -8.79
N PHE A 204 -19.38 -31.12 -7.69
CA PHE A 204 -18.41 -31.41 -6.63
C PHE A 204 -18.74 -32.71 -5.89
N ASP A 205 -20.00 -32.97 -5.58
CA ASP A 205 -20.46 -34.18 -4.89
C ASP A 205 -20.23 -35.46 -5.73
N LYS A 206 -19.95 -35.34 -7.03
CA LYS A 206 -19.57 -36.44 -7.93
C LYS A 206 -18.05 -36.71 -7.97
N LEU A 207 -17.24 -35.81 -7.44
CA LEU A 207 -15.79 -36.00 -7.41
C LEU A 207 -15.45 -36.96 -6.27
N GLU A 208 -14.63 -37.95 -6.55
CA GLU A 208 -14.19 -38.95 -5.57
C GLU A 208 -12.65 -38.97 -5.45
N GLY A 209 -12.16 -39.40 -4.29
CA GLY A 209 -10.74 -39.53 -3.99
C GLY A 209 -9.94 -38.24 -4.22
N LYS A 210 -8.78 -38.37 -4.87
CA LYS A 210 -7.80 -37.29 -5.06
C LYS A 210 -8.37 -36.06 -5.81
N ALA A 211 -9.31 -36.26 -6.73
CA ALA A 211 -9.90 -35.14 -7.48
C ALA A 211 -10.78 -34.24 -6.60
N SER A 212 -11.47 -34.84 -5.61
CA SER A 212 -12.28 -34.10 -4.64
C SER A 212 -11.42 -33.32 -3.65
N GLU A 213 -10.34 -33.95 -3.17
CA GLU A 213 -9.36 -33.32 -2.28
C GLU A 213 -8.68 -32.12 -2.96
N GLN A 214 -8.24 -32.30 -4.21
CA GLN A 214 -7.63 -31.23 -5.01
C GLN A 214 -8.59 -30.06 -5.20
N ALA A 215 -9.81 -30.32 -5.65
CA ALA A 215 -10.82 -29.27 -5.85
C ALA A 215 -11.18 -28.55 -4.54
N LYS A 216 -11.20 -29.25 -3.41
CA LYS A 216 -11.43 -28.65 -2.10
C LYS A 216 -10.27 -27.74 -1.71
N MET A 217 -9.03 -28.19 -1.90
CA MET A 217 -7.83 -27.41 -1.62
C MET A 217 -7.83 -26.11 -2.44
N GLU A 218 -8.03 -26.19 -3.75
CA GLU A 218 -8.07 -25.02 -4.65
C GLU A 218 -9.13 -24.00 -4.24
N ARG A 219 -10.36 -24.47 -3.98
CA ARG A 219 -11.49 -23.60 -3.63
C ARG A 219 -11.36 -22.95 -2.25
N THR A 220 -10.59 -23.55 -1.35
CA THR A 220 -10.39 -23.04 0.01
C THR A 220 -9.02 -22.39 0.20
N PHE A 221 -8.18 -22.38 -0.83
CA PHE A 221 -6.79 -21.93 -0.78
C PHE A 221 -6.64 -20.52 -0.19
N LEU A 222 -7.32 -19.52 -0.78
CA LEU A 222 -7.21 -18.13 -0.32
C LEU A 222 -7.76 -17.94 1.11
N SER A 223 -8.81 -18.66 1.49
CA SER A 223 -9.33 -18.64 2.86
C SER A 223 -8.35 -19.25 3.86
N ALA A 224 -7.71 -20.38 3.50
CA ALA A 224 -6.67 -21.00 4.31
C ALA A 224 -5.43 -20.09 4.43
N LEU A 225 -5.06 -19.41 3.34
CA LEU A 225 -3.96 -18.47 3.30
C LEU A 225 -4.22 -17.24 4.20
N ILE A 226 -5.45 -16.71 4.22
CA ILE A 226 -5.88 -15.67 5.17
C ILE A 226 -5.72 -16.15 6.62
N LYS A 227 -6.19 -17.36 6.95
CA LYS A 227 -6.07 -17.91 8.31
C LYS A 227 -4.61 -18.03 8.74
N LYS A 228 -3.74 -18.49 7.84
CA LYS A 228 -2.30 -18.56 8.08
C LYS A 228 -1.71 -17.18 8.37
N PHE A 229 -2.05 -16.18 7.55
CA PHE A 229 -1.61 -14.80 7.77
C PHE A 229 -2.07 -14.26 9.13
N LEU A 230 -3.33 -14.46 9.50
CA LEU A 230 -3.84 -14.03 10.81
C LEU A 230 -3.06 -14.68 11.96
N GLY A 231 -2.67 -15.95 11.82
CA GLY A 231 -1.80 -16.62 12.78
C GLY A 231 -0.42 -15.95 12.91
N VAL A 232 0.19 -15.55 11.79
CA VAL A 232 1.46 -14.80 11.79
C VAL A 232 1.28 -13.42 12.43
N LEU A 233 0.23 -12.70 12.06
CA LEU A 233 -0.06 -11.35 12.56
C LEU A 233 -0.26 -11.32 14.09
N VAL A 234 -1.05 -12.25 14.62
CA VAL A 234 -1.30 -12.37 16.08
C VAL A 234 -0.02 -12.73 16.84
N SER A 235 0.93 -13.40 16.20
CA SER A 235 2.21 -13.75 16.82
C SER A 235 3.19 -12.57 17.01
N ILE A 236 2.81 -11.36 16.57
CA ILE A 236 3.61 -10.14 16.73
C ILE A 236 3.24 -9.44 18.06
N SER A 237 4.25 -9.25 18.91
CA SER A 237 4.08 -8.53 20.18
C SER A 237 3.96 -7.01 19.97
N PRO A 238 3.12 -6.31 20.75
CA PRO A 238 2.99 -4.85 20.68
C PRO A 238 4.26 -4.11 21.11
N ALA A 239 5.09 -4.72 21.97
CA ALA A 239 6.33 -4.14 22.47
C ALA A 239 7.52 -5.10 22.35
N GLY A 240 8.73 -4.54 22.39
CA GLY A 240 9.99 -5.29 22.30
C GLY A 240 10.46 -5.54 20.86
N PRO A 241 11.59 -6.28 20.69
CA PRO A 241 12.13 -6.62 19.37
C PRO A 241 11.13 -7.44 18.54
N VAL A 242 10.96 -7.09 17.27
CA VAL A 242 10.13 -7.84 16.32
C VAL A 242 11.00 -8.43 15.20
N PRO A 243 10.85 -9.71 14.86
CA PRO A 243 11.50 -10.27 13.68
C PRO A 243 10.96 -9.61 12.41
N MET A 244 11.83 -8.92 11.66
CA MET A 244 11.44 -8.23 10.42
C MET A 244 10.84 -9.17 9.35
N GLU A 245 11.18 -10.46 9.37
CA GLU A 245 10.57 -11.45 8.48
C GLU A 245 9.05 -11.56 8.68
N LYS A 246 8.55 -11.39 9.91
CA LYS A 246 7.10 -11.37 10.18
C LYS A 246 6.44 -10.12 9.62
N VAL A 247 7.10 -8.97 9.77
CA VAL A 247 6.63 -7.68 9.25
C VAL A 247 6.55 -7.74 7.72
N HIS A 248 7.63 -8.15 7.06
CA HIS A 248 7.68 -8.26 5.59
C HIS A 248 6.70 -9.29 5.03
N TYR A 249 6.50 -10.41 5.72
CA TYR A 249 5.44 -11.36 5.35
C TYR A 249 4.06 -10.70 5.39
N CYS A 250 3.76 -9.94 6.45
CA CYS A 250 2.49 -9.24 6.58
C CYS A 250 2.32 -8.16 5.51
N GLU A 251 3.36 -7.38 5.21
CA GLU A 251 3.36 -6.36 4.16
C GLU A 251 3.08 -6.97 2.78
N ARG A 252 3.81 -8.03 2.39
CA ARG A 252 3.58 -8.73 1.11
C ARG A 252 2.24 -9.44 1.05
N PHE A 253 1.73 -9.92 2.18
CA PHE A 253 0.39 -10.48 2.23
C PHE A 253 -0.68 -9.42 1.95
N ILE A 254 -0.59 -8.24 2.57
CA ILE A 254 -1.55 -7.15 2.32
C ILE A 254 -1.44 -6.66 0.87
N GLU A 255 -0.23 -6.58 0.30
CA GLU A 255 -0.02 -6.29 -1.13
C GLU A 255 -0.80 -7.27 -2.02
N LEU A 256 -0.70 -8.58 -1.78
CA LEU A 256 -1.47 -9.59 -2.50
C LEU A 256 -2.99 -9.36 -2.37
N MET A 257 -3.47 -9.00 -1.17
CA MET A 257 -4.90 -8.72 -0.96
C MET A 257 -5.35 -7.48 -1.74
N ILE A 258 -4.52 -6.43 -1.79
CA ILE A 258 -4.79 -5.20 -2.56
C ILE A 258 -4.95 -5.56 -4.04
N ASP A 259 -4.01 -6.31 -4.60
CA ASP A 259 -4.01 -6.63 -6.04
C ASP A 259 -5.17 -7.54 -6.43
N LEU A 260 -5.51 -8.53 -5.59
CA LEU A 260 -6.71 -9.35 -5.77
C LEU A 260 -7.99 -8.51 -5.76
N GLU A 261 -8.09 -7.53 -4.86
CA GLU A 261 -9.25 -6.66 -4.72
C GLU A 261 -9.32 -5.56 -5.78
N ALA A 262 -8.18 -5.20 -6.40
CA ALA A 262 -8.03 -4.12 -7.37
C ALA A 262 -8.21 -4.58 -8.84
N LEU A 263 -8.49 -5.87 -9.06
CA LEU A 263 -8.71 -6.48 -10.37
C LEU A 263 -10.07 -7.21 -10.39
N LEU A 264 -10.96 -6.86 -11.33
CA LEU A 264 -12.35 -7.35 -11.31
C LEU A 264 -12.48 -8.90 -11.40
N PRO A 265 -11.73 -9.62 -12.28
CA PRO A 265 -11.76 -11.08 -12.33
C PRO A 265 -11.46 -11.79 -11.00
N THR A 266 -10.51 -11.28 -10.22
CA THR A 266 -10.13 -11.84 -8.90
C THR A 266 -11.09 -11.37 -7.82
N ARG A 267 -11.44 -10.07 -7.83
CA ARG A 267 -12.34 -9.42 -6.86
C ARG A 267 -13.74 -10.05 -6.83
N ARG A 268 -14.33 -10.34 -8.00
CA ARG A 268 -15.77 -10.63 -8.18
C ARG A 268 -16.35 -11.61 -7.16
N TRP A 269 -15.59 -12.63 -6.79
CA TRP A 269 -15.99 -13.63 -5.80
C TRP A 269 -15.19 -13.51 -4.50
N PHE A 270 -13.93 -13.08 -4.59
CA PHE A 270 -13.02 -12.98 -3.46
C PHE A 270 -13.40 -11.88 -2.46
N ASN A 271 -13.94 -10.73 -2.90
CA ASN A 271 -14.32 -9.63 -2.01
C ASN A 271 -15.29 -10.11 -0.90
N THR A 272 -16.22 -11.00 -1.24
CA THR A 272 -17.14 -11.62 -0.25
C THR A 272 -16.40 -12.53 0.74
N VAL A 273 -15.41 -13.30 0.27
CA VAL A 273 -14.59 -14.19 1.12
C VAL A 273 -13.71 -13.36 2.06
N LEU A 274 -13.14 -12.26 1.56
CA LEU A 274 -12.32 -11.34 2.34
C LEU A 274 -13.15 -10.65 3.43
N ASP A 275 -14.36 -10.17 3.11
CA ASP A 275 -15.31 -9.61 4.09
C ASP A 275 -15.77 -10.65 5.13
N ASP A 276 -16.05 -11.90 4.73
CA ASP A 276 -16.44 -12.99 5.66
C ASP A 276 -15.31 -13.39 6.61
N SER A 277 -14.05 -13.17 6.21
CA SER A 277 -12.87 -13.48 7.04
C SER A 277 -12.57 -12.43 8.11
N HIS A 278 -13.22 -11.27 8.07
CA HIS A 278 -12.99 -10.13 8.98
C HIS A 278 -11.52 -9.67 9.02
N LEU A 279 -10.82 -9.81 7.88
CA LEU A 279 -9.38 -9.54 7.78
C LEU A 279 -9.05 -8.09 8.11
N VAL A 280 -9.76 -7.13 7.51
CA VAL A 280 -9.50 -5.69 7.71
C VAL A 280 -9.66 -5.30 9.18
N VAL A 281 -10.70 -5.83 9.85
CA VAL A 281 -10.93 -5.61 11.30
C VAL A 281 -9.78 -6.18 12.12
N SER A 282 -9.38 -7.43 11.84
CA SER A 282 -8.28 -8.09 12.54
C SER A 282 -6.95 -7.35 12.36
N CYS A 283 -6.68 -6.85 11.16
CA CYS A 283 -5.50 -6.03 10.86
C CYS A 283 -5.52 -4.72 11.64
N HIS A 284 -6.67 -4.02 11.67
CA HIS A 284 -6.79 -2.73 12.34
C HIS A 284 -6.57 -2.81 13.85
N LEU A 285 -6.97 -3.93 14.47
CA LEU A 285 -6.80 -4.19 15.90
C LEU A 285 -5.45 -4.85 16.25
N SER A 286 -4.64 -5.18 15.25
CA SER A 286 -3.40 -5.93 15.48
C SER A 286 -2.34 -5.11 16.22
N SER A 287 -1.48 -5.81 16.96
CA SER A 287 -0.28 -5.23 17.59
C SER A 287 0.63 -4.52 16.59
N LEU A 288 0.67 -4.94 15.32
CA LEU A 288 1.52 -4.34 14.30
C LEU A 288 1.10 -2.89 13.99
N MET A 289 -0.20 -2.58 14.05
CA MET A 289 -0.71 -1.20 13.91
C MET A 289 -0.23 -0.26 15.03
N GLN A 290 0.09 -0.80 16.21
CA GLN A 290 0.54 -0.02 17.35
C GLN A 290 2.04 0.32 17.27
N ARG A 291 2.76 -0.28 16.31
CA ARG A 291 4.20 -0.08 16.12
C ARG A 291 4.45 1.01 15.09
N GLU A 292 4.60 2.25 15.54
CA GLU A 292 4.74 3.43 14.67
C GLU A 292 5.87 3.33 13.64
N LYS A 293 6.97 2.64 13.95
CA LYS A 293 8.13 2.52 13.03
C LYS A 293 8.05 1.28 12.16
N GLU A 294 7.99 0.10 12.77
CA GLU A 294 8.02 -1.16 12.02
C GLU A 294 6.70 -1.46 11.32
N GLY A 295 5.58 -0.96 11.82
CA GLY A 295 4.25 -1.16 11.22
C GLY A 295 3.83 -0.07 10.24
N HIS A 296 4.64 0.97 10.00
CA HIS A 296 4.24 2.13 9.19
C HIS A 296 3.80 1.76 7.77
N LEU A 297 4.62 0.96 7.05
CA LEU A 297 4.28 0.49 5.71
C LEU A 297 3.04 -0.40 5.72
N PHE A 298 2.93 -1.31 6.70
CA PHE A 298 1.74 -2.14 6.88
C PHE A 298 0.46 -1.30 7.07
N CYS A 299 0.52 -0.21 7.84
CA CYS A 299 -0.62 0.70 8.02
C CYS A 299 -1.03 1.34 6.69
N GLN A 300 -0.06 1.82 5.91
CA GLN A 300 -0.32 2.47 4.61
C GLN A 300 -0.92 1.48 3.59
N LEU A 301 -0.40 0.25 3.56
CA LEU A 301 -0.96 -0.83 2.74
C LEU A 301 -2.37 -1.21 3.21
N LEU A 302 -2.62 -1.26 4.52
CA LEU A 302 -3.94 -1.56 5.07
C LEU A 302 -4.97 -0.48 4.69
N ASP A 303 -4.57 0.80 4.66
CA ASP A 303 -5.43 1.88 4.18
C ASP A 303 -5.79 1.72 2.71
N MET A 304 -4.84 1.29 1.86
CA MET A 304 -5.12 0.93 0.46
C MET A 304 -6.07 -0.27 0.35
N LEU A 305 -5.88 -1.30 1.17
CA LEU A 305 -6.80 -2.45 1.19
C LEU A 305 -8.20 -2.05 1.67
N LYS A 306 -8.31 -1.19 2.68
CA LYS A 306 -9.58 -0.64 3.16
C LYS A 306 -10.30 0.15 2.06
N PHE A 307 -9.55 0.90 1.25
CA PHE A 307 -10.09 1.59 0.08
C PHE A 307 -10.69 0.61 -0.93
N TYR A 308 -9.98 -0.47 -1.29
CA TYR A 308 -10.46 -1.42 -2.29
C TYR A 308 -11.59 -2.34 -1.78
N THR A 309 -11.52 -2.85 -0.55
CA THR A 309 -12.62 -3.65 0.04
C THR A 309 -13.93 -2.87 0.07
N GLY A 310 -13.83 -1.55 0.29
CA GLY A 310 -14.96 -0.64 0.26
C GLY A 310 -15.20 0.07 -1.09
N PHE A 311 -14.60 -0.37 -2.19
CA PHE A 311 -14.65 0.34 -3.47
C PHE A 311 -16.06 0.45 -4.04
N GLU A 312 -16.39 1.59 -4.67
CA GLU A 312 -17.72 1.90 -5.21
C GLU A 312 -18.00 1.19 -6.55
N ILE A 313 -18.00 -0.15 -6.53
CA ILE A 313 -18.25 -1.02 -7.69
C ILE A 313 -19.23 -2.14 -7.34
N ASN A 314 -20.06 -2.53 -8.31
CA ASN A 314 -20.84 -3.75 -8.22
C ASN A 314 -20.02 -4.95 -8.70
N ASP A 315 -19.64 -5.85 -7.78
CA ASP A 315 -18.76 -7.00 -8.10
C ASP A 315 -19.31 -7.93 -9.19
N GLN A 316 -20.63 -7.99 -9.36
CA GLN A 316 -21.26 -8.87 -10.35
C GLN A 316 -21.26 -8.23 -11.74
N THR A 317 -21.73 -6.98 -11.85
CA THR A 317 -21.85 -6.30 -13.15
C THR A 317 -20.54 -5.65 -13.60
N GLY A 318 -19.64 -5.31 -12.67
CA GLY A 318 -18.43 -4.53 -12.93
C GLY A 318 -18.69 -3.03 -13.11
N ASN A 319 -19.93 -2.57 -12.91
CA ASN A 319 -20.26 -1.14 -13.07
C ASN A 319 -19.94 -0.38 -11.79
N ALA A 320 -19.48 0.87 -11.93
CA ALA A 320 -19.36 1.81 -10.83
C ALA A 320 -20.73 2.02 -10.16
N LEU A 321 -20.76 2.06 -8.84
CA LEU A 321 -21.96 2.36 -8.07
C LEU A 321 -22.23 3.86 -8.09
N THR A 322 -23.49 4.23 -8.25
CA THR A 322 -23.94 5.62 -8.13
C THR A 322 -24.06 6.03 -6.66
N GLU A 323 -24.04 7.33 -6.38
CA GLU A 323 -24.25 7.87 -5.03
C GLU A 323 -25.55 7.37 -4.38
N LYS A 324 -26.62 7.25 -5.18
CA LYS A 324 -27.91 6.70 -4.74
C LYS A 324 -27.81 5.23 -4.35
N GLU A 325 -27.10 4.42 -5.14
CA GLU A 325 -26.88 3.01 -4.83
C GLU A 325 -26.02 2.85 -3.58
N MET A 326 -24.96 3.65 -3.42
CA MET A 326 -24.13 3.67 -2.21
C MET A 326 -24.94 4.03 -0.97
N THR A 327 -25.78 5.07 -1.05
CA THR A 327 -26.69 5.46 0.03
C THR A 327 -27.69 4.35 0.36
N THR A 328 -28.26 3.71 -0.66
CA THR A 328 -29.20 2.60 -0.49
C THR A 328 -28.53 1.42 0.21
N LEU A 329 -27.32 1.03 -0.21
CA LEU A 329 -26.56 -0.06 0.41
C LEU A 329 -26.26 0.22 1.89
N HIS A 330 -25.89 1.45 2.23
CA HIS A 330 -25.68 1.86 3.62
C HIS A 330 -26.97 1.76 4.44
N TYR A 331 -28.07 2.28 3.91
CA TYR A 331 -29.37 2.29 4.58
C TYR A 331 -29.90 0.87 4.78
N ASP A 332 -29.71 -0.02 3.81
CA ASP A 332 -30.09 -1.43 3.92
C ASP A 332 -29.30 -2.16 5.01
N ARG A 333 -28.01 -1.83 5.18
CA ARG A 333 -27.18 -2.36 6.28
C ARG A 333 -27.71 -1.91 7.63
N ILE A 334 -27.90 -0.61 7.83
CA ILE A 334 -28.44 -0.07 9.08
C ILE A 334 -29.85 -0.63 9.36
N THR A 335 -30.70 -0.67 8.34
CA THR A 335 -32.07 -1.19 8.48
C THR A 335 -32.08 -2.66 8.87
N SER A 336 -31.17 -3.48 8.31
CA SER A 336 -31.09 -4.89 8.69
C SER A 336 -30.61 -5.07 10.14
N LEU A 337 -29.65 -4.24 10.59
CA LEU A 337 -29.22 -4.18 11.99
C LEU A 337 -30.34 -3.70 12.93
N GLN A 338 -31.09 -2.66 12.58
CA GLN A 338 -32.24 -2.18 13.36
C GLN A 338 -33.36 -3.22 13.46
N ARG A 339 -33.61 -3.99 12.38
CA ARG A 339 -34.58 -5.10 12.42
C ARG A 339 -34.13 -6.20 13.39
N ALA A 340 -32.85 -6.58 13.35
CA ALA A 340 -32.30 -7.57 14.28
C ALA A 340 -32.40 -7.06 15.73
N ALA A 341 -32.00 -5.80 15.97
CA ALA A 341 -32.11 -5.13 17.26
C ALA A 341 -33.54 -5.15 17.80
N PHE A 342 -34.52 -4.70 17.01
CA PHE A 342 -35.93 -4.65 17.41
C PHE A 342 -36.50 -6.03 17.77
N ALA A 343 -36.17 -7.05 16.99
CA ALA A 343 -36.77 -8.37 17.12
C ALA A 343 -36.17 -9.20 18.27
N HIS A 344 -34.88 -9.01 18.58
CA HIS A 344 -34.13 -9.95 19.40
C HIS A 344 -33.37 -9.33 20.58
N PHE A 345 -33.20 -8.00 20.62
CA PHE A 345 -32.33 -7.35 21.60
C PHE A 345 -33.05 -6.16 22.28
N PRO A 346 -33.74 -6.41 23.42
CA PRO A 346 -34.45 -5.36 24.14
C PRO A 346 -33.57 -4.19 24.56
N GLU A 347 -32.27 -4.42 24.82
CA GLU A 347 -31.34 -3.33 25.19
C GLU A 347 -31.12 -2.33 24.04
N LEU A 348 -31.42 -2.72 22.80
CA LEU A 348 -31.23 -1.92 21.59
C LEU A 348 -32.54 -1.34 21.04
N GLN A 349 -33.61 -1.29 21.83
CA GLN A 349 -34.92 -0.81 21.38
C GLN A 349 -34.88 0.65 20.90
N ASP A 350 -34.21 1.54 21.64
CA ASP A 350 -34.07 2.96 21.27
C ASP A 350 -33.26 3.12 19.97
N PHE A 351 -32.18 2.34 19.82
CA PHE A 351 -31.40 2.29 18.58
C PHE A 351 -32.26 1.83 17.39
N ALA A 352 -33.08 0.80 17.58
CA ALA A 352 -33.91 0.21 16.54
C ALA A 352 -35.01 1.15 16.03
N LEU A 353 -35.49 2.08 16.87
CA LEU A 353 -36.55 3.04 16.55
C LEU A 353 -36.03 4.40 16.09
N SER A 354 -34.71 4.64 16.21
CA SER A 354 -34.08 5.89 15.81
C SER A 354 -33.95 6.03 14.29
N ASN A 355 -33.88 7.25 13.78
CA ASN A 355 -33.59 7.49 12.37
C ASN A 355 -32.12 7.15 12.05
N VAL A 356 -31.85 6.69 10.81
CA VAL A 356 -30.51 6.26 10.35
C VAL A 356 -29.42 7.29 10.68
N ALA A 357 -29.64 8.56 10.35
CA ALA A 357 -28.66 9.63 10.54
C ALA A 357 -28.31 9.93 12.03
N ALA A 358 -29.12 9.46 12.99
CA ALA A 358 -28.84 9.59 14.41
C ALA A 358 -28.00 8.43 14.97
N VAL A 359 -27.86 7.33 14.21
CA VAL A 359 -27.24 6.10 14.69
C VAL A 359 -26.12 5.57 13.82
N ASP A 360 -25.92 6.10 12.62
CA ASP A 360 -24.97 5.58 11.64
C ASP A 360 -23.55 6.18 11.74
N THR A 361 -23.30 7.09 12.67
CA THR A 361 -21.95 7.60 12.93
C THR A 361 -21.16 6.63 13.80
N ARG A 362 -19.84 6.53 13.59
CA ARG A 362 -18.94 5.70 14.41
C ARG A 362 -19.10 5.98 15.90
N GLU A 363 -19.17 7.26 16.29
CA GLU A 363 -19.38 7.67 17.67
C GLU A 363 -20.70 7.14 18.25
N SER A 364 -21.79 7.25 17.49
CA SER A 364 -23.11 6.77 17.91
C SER A 364 -23.14 5.24 18.03
N LEU A 365 -22.59 4.53 17.06
CA LEU A 365 -22.50 3.06 17.08
C LEU A 365 -21.66 2.59 18.27
N THR A 366 -20.48 3.18 18.51
CA THR A 366 -19.64 2.81 19.66
C THR A 366 -20.36 3.05 20.98
N LYS A 367 -21.11 4.16 21.11
CA LYS A 367 -21.90 4.44 22.31
C LYS A 367 -23.02 3.42 22.52
N GLN A 368 -23.77 3.09 21.47
CA GLN A 368 -24.91 2.18 21.52
C GLN A 368 -24.50 0.72 21.71
N PHE A 369 -23.42 0.25 21.07
CA PHE A 369 -23.00 -1.15 21.16
C PHE A 369 -21.94 -1.38 22.25
N GLY A 370 -21.20 -0.35 22.67
CA GLY A 370 -20.08 -0.48 23.61
C GLY A 370 -20.46 -0.93 25.02
N HIS A 371 -21.70 -0.68 25.45
CA HIS A 371 -22.18 -1.11 26.78
C HIS A 371 -22.66 -2.58 26.79
N LEU A 372 -22.85 -3.20 25.62
CA LEU A 372 -23.31 -4.58 25.52
C LEU A 372 -22.22 -5.58 25.94
N SER A 373 -22.65 -6.78 26.33
CA SER A 373 -21.75 -7.90 26.61
C SER A 373 -21.23 -8.54 25.31
N SER A 374 -20.07 -9.21 25.38
CA SER A 374 -19.48 -9.90 24.23
C SER A 374 -20.43 -10.92 23.61
N ASN A 375 -21.17 -11.69 24.44
CA ASN A 375 -22.17 -12.65 23.95
C ASN A 375 -23.31 -11.97 23.18
N THR A 376 -23.75 -10.78 23.62
CA THR A 376 -24.80 -10.02 22.94
C THR A 376 -24.30 -9.50 21.60
N LEU A 377 -23.09 -8.92 21.56
CA LEU A 377 -22.46 -8.46 20.32
C LEU A 377 -22.27 -9.61 19.31
N HIS A 378 -21.83 -10.78 19.80
CA HIS A 378 -21.72 -11.98 18.97
C HIS A 378 -23.07 -12.37 18.37
N ARG A 379 -24.13 -12.44 19.19
CA ARG A 379 -25.46 -12.78 18.70
C ARG A 379 -25.97 -11.77 17.67
N VAL A 380 -25.73 -10.48 17.86
CA VAL A 380 -26.06 -9.45 16.84
C VAL A 380 -25.31 -9.76 15.54
N ALA A 381 -24.01 -10.02 15.60
CA ALA A 381 -23.20 -10.36 14.43
C ALA A 381 -23.65 -11.66 13.75
N SER A 382 -24.10 -12.68 14.50
CA SER A 382 -24.63 -13.92 13.94
C SER A 382 -25.96 -13.72 13.20
N TYR A 383 -26.85 -12.87 13.71
CA TYR A 383 -28.09 -12.49 12.99
C TYR A 383 -27.82 -11.81 11.66
N LEU A 384 -26.70 -11.07 11.56
CA LEU A 384 -26.25 -10.43 10.33
C LEU A 384 -25.45 -11.34 9.40
N CYS A 385 -25.38 -12.64 9.71
CA CYS A 385 -24.58 -13.64 8.99
C CYS A 385 -23.08 -13.28 8.94
N LEU A 386 -22.54 -12.65 9.98
CA LEU A 386 -21.11 -12.31 10.07
C LEU A 386 -20.33 -13.34 10.90
N LEU A 387 -20.99 -13.95 11.88
CA LEU A 387 -20.42 -14.98 12.75
C LEU A 387 -21.33 -16.21 12.79
N PRO A 388 -20.78 -17.39 13.12
CA PRO A 388 -21.61 -18.55 13.44
C PRO A 388 -22.56 -18.26 14.59
N GLU A 389 -23.62 -19.05 14.73
CA GLU A 389 -24.56 -18.91 15.83
C GLU A 389 -23.89 -19.26 17.17
N LEU A 390 -24.10 -18.43 18.19
CA LEU A 390 -23.63 -18.69 19.55
C LEU A 390 -24.60 -19.63 20.25
N ALA A 391 -24.19 -20.88 20.48
CA ALA A 391 -25.00 -21.89 21.14
C ALA A 391 -25.44 -21.44 22.55
N GLU A 392 -26.63 -21.87 22.97
CA GLU A 392 -27.13 -21.57 24.31
C GLU A 392 -26.19 -22.09 25.40
N GLY A 393 -25.89 -21.24 26.38
CA GLY A 393 -25.00 -21.56 27.49
C GLY A 393 -23.50 -21.51 27.16
N GLN A 394 -23.10 -21.19 25.93
CA GLN A 394 -21.70 -20.96 25.56
C GLN A 394 -21.35 -19.48 25.56
N ASP A 395 -20.14 -19.18 26.02
CA ASP A 395 -19.54 -17.86 25.90
C ASP A 395 -18.81 -17.72 24.57
N THR A 396 -18.77 -16.50 24.05
CA THR A 396 -18.03 -16.22 22.83
C THR A 396 -16.52 -16.39 23.03
N THR A 397 -15.86 -16.94 22.01
CA THR A 397 -14.39 -17.00 21.92
C THR A 397 -13.76 -15.73 21.35
N TYR A 398 -14.57 -14.74 20.95
CA TYR A 398 -14.10 -13.49 20.35
C TYR A 398 -13.99 -12.41 21.40
N GLU A 399 -12.92 -11.62 21.33
CA GLU A 399 -12.72 -10.47 22.20
C GLU A 399 -13.79 -9.40 21.93
N LYS A 400 -14.15 -8.64 22.97
CA LYS A 400 -15.22 -7.63 22.89
C LYS A 400 -14.89 -6.56 21.87
N GLU A 401 -13.63 -6.15 21.84
CA GLU A 401 -13.07 -5.13 20.95
C GLU A 401 -13.23 -5.53 19.48
N VAL A 402 -12.98 -6.80 19.15
CA VAL A 402 -13.14 -7.36 17.79
C VAL A 402 -14.61 -7.34 17.38
N LEU A 403 -15.51 -7.81 18.27
CA LEU A 403 -16.94 -7.84 18.00
C LEU A 403 -17.52 -6.43 17.81
N LEU A 404 -17.09 -5.49 18.65
CA LEU A 404 -17.51 -4.10 18.55
C LEU A 404 -17.00 -3.47 17.26
N GLU A 405 -15.71 -3.62 16.93
CA GLU A 405 -15.14 -3.08 15.69
C GLU A 405 -15.80 -3.68 14.45
N LEU A 406 -16.12 -4.98 14.46
CA LEU A 406 -16.83 -5.65 13.38
C LEU A 406 -18.19 -5.00 13.11
N LEU A 407 -18.98 -4.77 14.16
CA LEU A 407 -20.30 -4.15 14.03
C LEU A 407 -20.18 -2.67 13.66
N VAL A 408 -19.25 -1.93 14.26
CA VAL A 408 -19.07 -0.50 14.02
C VAL A 408 -18.56 -0.24 12.59
N SER A 409 -17.43 -0.84 12.20
CA SER A 409 -16.81 -0.59 10.88
C SER A 409 -17.70 -0.98 9.70
N ARG A 410 -18.58 -1.98 9.86
CA ARG A 410 -19.51 -2.41 8.82
C ARG A 410 -20.66 -1.42 8.57
N HIS A 411 -21.09 -0.72 9.62
CA HIS A 411 -22.28 0.11 9.64
C HIS A 411 -21.99 1.61 9.76
N GLU A 412 -20.73 2.01 10.00
CA GLU A 412 -20.37 3.43 10.07
C GLU A 412 -20.58 4.11 8.71
N ARG A 413 -21.06 5.35 8.77
CA ARG A 413 -21.17 6.21 7.59
C ARG A 413 -19.80 6.43 6.98
N ARG A 414 -19.70 6.18 5.68
CA ARG A 414 -18.49 6.39 4.88
C ARG A 414 -18.63 7.68 4.05
N ILE A 415 -17.52 8.38 3.91
CA ILE A 415 -17.39 9.44 2.90
C ILE A 415 -17.21 8.80 1.53
N SER A 416 -17.71 9.45 0.47
CA SER A 416 -17.53 8.92 -0.89
C SER A 416 -16.07 9.04 -1.35
N GLN A 417 -15.70 8.26 -2.36
CA GLN A 417 -14.37 8.34 -2.97
C GLN A 417 -14.09 9.75 -3.53
N ILE A 418 -15.11 10.42 -4.08
CA ILE A 418 -15.01 11.78 -4.60
C ILE A 418 -14.80 12.78 -3.46
N GLU A 419 -15.56 12.67 -2.36
CA GLU A 419 -15.36 13.53 -1.19
C GLU A 419 -13.98 13.35 -0.57
N GLN A 420 -13.47 12.11 -0.53
CA GLN A 420 -12.13 11.82 -0.04
C GLN A 420 -11.07 12.46 -0.94
N LEU A 421 -11.20 12.34 -2.27
CA LEU A 421 -10.30 12.99 -3.24
C LEU A 421 -10.32 14.51 -3.11
N ASN A 422 -11.50 15.12 -3.01
CA ASN A 422 -11.66 16.57 -2.88
C ASN A 422 -11.04 17.13 -1.59
N GLN A 423 -10.83 16.29 -0.58
CA GLN A 423 -10.18 16.65 0.68
C GLN A 423 -8.64 16.54 0.63
N MET A 424 -8.08 15.96 -0.43
CA MET A 424 -6.64 15.75 -0.55
C MET A 424 -5.93 17.06 -0.91
N PRO A 425 -4.91 17.49 -0.13
CA PRO A 425 -4.02 18.57 -0.54
C PRO A 425 -3.29 18.21 -1.83
N LEU A 426 -3.15 19.18 -2.75
CA LEU A 426 -2.38 18.98 -3.98
C LEU A 426 -0.87 18.94 -3.71
N TYR A 427 -0.38 19.79 -2.80
CA TYR A 427 1.04 19.89 -2.50
C TYR A 427 1.46 18.94 -1.39
N PRO A 428 2.64 18.31 -1.50
CA PRO A 428 3.18 17.46 -0.46
C PRO A 428 3.65 18.29 0.75
N THR A 429 3.73 17.62 1.90
CA THR A 429 4.22 18.20 3.16
C THR A 429 5.43 17.41 3.66
N GLU A 430 6.10 17.89 4.70
CA GLU A 430 7.22 17.20 5.36
C GLU A 430 6.90 15.75 5.75
N LYS A 431 5.62 15.43 5.99
CA LYS A 431 5.17 14.07 6.33
C LYS A 431 5.16 13.10 5.15
N ILE A 432 5.17 13.61 3.93
CA ILE A 432 5.10 12.82 2.69
C ILE A 432 6.45 12.84 1.97
N ILE A 433 7.11 14.00 1.90
CA ILE A 433 8.32 14.22 1.08
C ILE A 433 9.45 13.23 1.42
N TRP A 434 9.63 12.91 2.71
CA TRP A 434 10.66 11.97 3.18
C TRP A 434 10.12 10.60 3.60
N ASP A 435 8.87 10.29 3.27
CA ASP A 435 8.31 8.95 3.51
C ASP A 435 8.67 8.00 2.36
N GLU A 436 9.69 7.19 2.57
CA GLU A 436 10.27 6.32 1.53
C GLU A 436 9.35 5.16 1.11
N ASN A 437 8.28 4.89 1.86
CA ASN A 437 7.28 3.88 1.51
C ASN A 437 6.37 4.31 0.35
N ILE A 438 6.23 5.62 0.15
CA ILE A 438 5.36 6.24 -0.87
C ILE A 438 6.13 7.19 -1.80
N VAL A 439 7.28 7.69 -1.37
CA VAL A 439 8.23 8.49 -2.17
C VAL A 439 9.60 7.80 -2.10
N PRO A 440 9.76 6.67 -2.81
CA PRO A 440 11.00 5.89 -2.78
C PRO A 440 12.16 6.72 -3.36
N THR A 441 13.38 6.42 -2.90
CA THR A 441 14.59 7.01 -3.49
C THR A 441 14.99 6.26 -4.77
N GLU A 442 15.86 6.87 -5.59
CA GLU A 442 16.54 6.20 -6.71
C GLU A 442 17.29 4.92 -6.31
N TYR A 443 17.55 4.70 -5.01
CA TYR A 443 18.23 3.51 -4.48
C TYR A 443 17.29 2.37 -4.09
N TYR A 444 15.99 2.51 -4.33
CA TYR A 444 15.02 1.44 -4.06
C TYR A 444 15.38 0.18 -4.85
N SER A 445 15.65 -0.92 -4.15
CA SER A 445 16.12 -2.18 -4.75
C SER A 445 15.02 -3.02 -5.39
N GLY A 446 13.75 -2.77 -5.03
CA GLY A 446 12.63 -3.63 -5.40
C GLY A 446 12.41 -4.84 -4.48
N GLU A 447 13.20 -4.99 -3.40
CA GLU A 447 13.09 -6.13 -2.48
C GLU A 447 11.87 -6.01 -1.53
N GLY A 448 11.61 -4.80 -1.01
CA GLY A 448 10.39 -4.48 -0.26
C GLY A 448 9.20 -4.19 -1.18
N CYS A 449 7.98 -4.11 -0.65
CA CYS A 449 6.88 -3.49 -1.37
C CYS A 449 6.79 -2.00 -1.02
N LEU A 450 5.97 -1.26 -1.77
CA LEU A 450 5.68 0.14 -1.54
C LEU A 450 4.16 0.32 -1.45
N ALA A 451 3.70 1.33 -0.71
CA ALA A 451 2.29 1.69 -0.65
C ALA A 451 1.89 2.54 -1.86
N LEU A 452 2.11 1.99 -3.06
CA LEU A 452 1.91 2.65 -4.34
C LEU A 452 0.88 1.91 -5.21
N PRO A 453 0.03 2.63 -5.95
CA PRO A 453 -0.82 2.01 -6.96
C PRO A 453 0.00 1.34 -8.06
N LYS A 454 -0.43 0.17 -8.53
CA LYS A 454 0.15 -0.51 -9.70
C LYS A 454 -0.64 -0.16 -10.97
N LEU A 455 0.07 0.11 -12.06
CA LEU A 455 -0.51 0.22 -13.40
C LEU A 455 -0.32 -1.11 -14.13
N ASN A 456 -1.43 -1.73 -14.53
CA ASN A 456 -1.43 -2.95 -15.32
C ASN A 456 -2.51 -2.83 -16.42
N LEU A 457 -2.99 -3.94 -16.97
CA LEU A 457 -3.94 -3.99 -18.09
C LEU A 457 -5.35 -3.51 -17.74
N GLN A 458 -5.78 -3.66 -16.49
CA GLN A 458 -7.18 -3.42 -16.08
C GLN A 458 -7.27 -2.52 -14.86
N PHE A 459 -8.39 -1.82 -14.77
CA PHE A 459 -8.79 -0.95 -13.65
C PHE A 459 -10.25 -1.24 -13.35
N LEU A 460 -10.68 -1.07 -12.10
CA LEU A 460 -12.05 -1.37 -11.68
C LEU A 460 -13.08 -0.46 -12.36
N THR A 461 -12.79 0.84 -12.38
CA THR A 461 -13.64 1.88 -12.97
C THR A 461 -12.78 3.01 -13.55
N LEU A 462 -13.40 3.98 -14.22
CA LEU A 462 -12.69 5.20 -14.64
C LEU A 462 -12.12 5.97 -13.44
N HIS A 463 -12.84 5.99 -12.31
CA HIS A 463 -12.36 6.64 -11.09
C HIS A 463 -11.08 5.98 -10.57
N ASP A 464 -11.03 4.63 -10.53
CA ASP A 464 -9.83 3.88 -10.16
C ASP A 464 -8.65 4.26 -11.07
N TYR A 465 -8.83 4.17 -12.38
CA TYR A 465 -7.81 4.54 -13.36
C TYR A 465 -7.25 5.96 -13.13
N LEU A 466 -8.13 6.95 -13.02
CA LEU A 466 -7.73 8.34 -12.82
C LEU A 466 -7.03 8.54 -11.47
N LEU A 467 -7.52 7.88 -10.41
CA LEU A 467 -6.96 8.02 -9.07
C LEU A 467 -5.57 7.38 -8.96
N ARG A 468 -5.33 6.22 -9.59
CA ARG A 468 -3.99 5.62 -9.63
C ARG A 468 -3.00 6.53 -10.34
N ASN A 469 -3.36 7.06 -11.50
CA ASN A 469 -2.52 8.00 -12.25
C ASN A 469 -2.28 9.30 -11.47
N PHE A 470 -3.32 9.87 -10.86
CA PHE A 470 -3.22 11.06 -10.01
C PHE A 470 -2.23 10.85 -8.86
N ASN A 471 -2.36 9.73 -8.13
CA ASN A 471 -1.48 9.44 -7.01
C ASN A 471 -0.04 9.19 -7.45
N LEU A 472 0.19 8.42 -8.52
CA LEU A 472 1.54 8.16 -9.02
C LEU A 472 2.21 9.43 -9.51
N PHE A 473 1.51 10.27 -10.28
CA PHE A 473 2.04 11.56 -10.73
C PHE A 473 2.35 12.49 -9.55
N ARG A 474 1.47 12.54 -8.54
CA ARG A 474 1.68 13.35 -7.34
C ARG A 474 2.89 12.88 -6.53
N LEU A 475 3.10 11.57 -6.40
CA LEU A 475 4.20 11.02 -5.60
C LEU A 475 5.54 11.06 -6.34
N GLU A 476 5.54 10.87 -7.65
CA GLU A 476 6.73 11.00 -8.49
C GLU A 476 7.22 12.45 -8.51
N SER A 477 6.34 13.43 -8.76
CA SER A 477 6.70 14.86 -8.64
C SER A 477 7.15 15.25 -7.22
N THR A 478 6.66 14.55 -6.19
CA THR A 478 7.14 14.77 -4.81
C THR A 478 8.60 14.35 -4.64
N TYR A 479 9.09 13.36 -5.39
CA TYR A 479 10.50 12.97 -5.38
C TYR A 479 11.40 14.08 -5.93
N GLU A 480 11.01 14.72 -7.03
CA GLU A 480 11.74 15.88 -7.57
C GLU A 480 11.77 17.04 -6.56
N ILE A 481 10.61 17.33 -5.93
CA ILE A 481 10.51 18.35 -4.87
C ILE A 481 11.45 18.02 -3.69
N ARG A 482 11.57 16.74 -3.30
CA ARG A 482 12.53 16.32 -2.26
C ARG A 482 13.95 16.70 -2.66
N GLN A 483 14.38 16.36 -3.88
CA GLN A 483 15.73 16.65 -4.38
C GLN A 483 16.01 18.16 -4.38
N ASP A 484 15.06 18.96 -4.85
CA ASP A 484 15.18 20.42 -4.90
C ASP A 484 15.29 21.03 -3.50
N VAL A 485 14.42 20.61 -2.56
CA VAL A 485 14.46 21.08 -1.18
C VAL A 485 15.78 20.67 -0.50
N GLU A 486 16.24 19.45 -0.71
CA GLU A 486 17.51 18.96 -0.14
C GLU A 486 18.72 19.74 -0.67
N ASP A 487 18.81 19.99 -1.98
CA ASP A 487 19.92 20.77 -2.57
C ASP A 487 19.92 22.22 -2.05
N VAL A 488 18.76 22.87 -2.09
CA VAL A 488 18.61 24.28 -1.72
C VAL A 488 18.93 24.52 -0.25
N VAL A 489 18.32 23.77 0.66
CA VAL A 489 18.54 23.94 2.11
C VAL A 489 20.00 23.63 2.47
N THR A 490 20.59 22.61 1.86
CA THR A 490 22.01 22.28 2.06
C THR A 490 22.93 23.43 1.63
N ARG A 491 22.61 24.13 0.53
CA ARG A 491 23.38 25.30 0.07
C ARG A 491 23.22 26.51 0.96
N MET A 492 22.01 26.74 1.48
CA MET A 492 21.73 27.85 2.40
C MET A 492 22.42 27.69 3.76
N LYS A 493 22.78 26.45 4.15
CA LYS A 493 23.51 26.13 5.39
C LYS A 493 22.86 26.75 6.64
N PRO A 494 21.67 26.27 7.04
CA PRO A 494 21.00 26.77 8.23
C PRO A 494 21.75 26.34 9.50
N TRP A 495 22.18 27.31 10.30
CA TRP A 495 22.82 27.07 11.60
C TRP A 495 22.10 27.81 12.71
N GLN A 496 22.28 27.31 13.93
CA GLN A 496 21.74 27.94 15.13
C GLN A 496 22.54 29.21 15.46
N SER A 497 21.83 30.31 15.71
CA SER A 497 22.39 31.56 16.21
C SER A 497 22.56 31.54 17.73
N GLU A 498 23.33 32.49 18.28
CA GLU A 498 23.57 32.60 19.72
C GLU A 498 22.29 32.76 20.55
N TYR A 499 21.23 33.34 19.96
CA TYR A 499 19.94 33.58 20.61
C TYR A 499 18.86 32.55 20.23
N GLY A 500 19.25 31.42 19.64
CA GLY A 500 18.33 30.34 19.25
C GLY A 500 17.54 30.60 17.96
N GLY A 501 17.91 31.63 17.18
CA GLY A 501 17.39 31.87 15.84
C GLY A 501 18.14 31.08 14.76
N VAL A 502 17.75 31.25 13.51
CA VAL A 502 18.48 30.70 12.35
C VAL A 502 19.41 31.74 11.75
N VAL A 503 20.63 31.31 11.41
CA VAL A 503 21.58 32.06 10.58
C VAL A 503 21.91 31.19 9.38
N PHE A 504 21.76 31.74 8.17
CA PHE A 504 22.12 31.06 6.93
C PHE A 504 23.56 31.42 6.54
N GLY A 505 24.43 30.41 6.55
CA GLY A 505 25.86 30.58 6.20
C GLY A 505 26.15 30.52 4.71
N GLY A 506 25.14 30.28 3.88
CA GLY A 506 25.25 30.19 2.43
C GLY A 506 24.07 30.84 1.71
N TRP A 507 24.04 30.67 0.39
CA TRP A 507 23.02 31.22 -0.49
C TRP A 507 22.61 30.16 -1.52
N ALA A 508 21.39 30.26 -2.03
CA ALA A 508 20.88 29.42 -3.10
C ALA A 508 20.25 30.32 -4.18
N ARG A 509 20.37 29.91 -5.45
CA ARG A 509 19.70 30.62 -6.56
C ARG A 509 18.18 30.48 -6.47
N MET A 510 17.70 29.29 -6.10
CA MET A 510 16.27 28.91 -6.07
C MET A 510 15.60 29.02 -4.70
N ALA A 511 16.24 29.65 -3.70
CA ALA A 511 15.55 30.05 -2.47
C ALA A 511 16.06 31.36 -1.90
N GLN A 512 15.16 32.06 -1.23
CA GLN A 512 15.41 33.29 -0.51
C GLN A 512 14.87 33.19 0.91
N THR A 513 15.48 33.96 1.81
CA THR A 513 14.99 34.07 3.19
C THR A 513 13.74 34.93 3.22
N ILE A 514 12.66 34.39 3.78
CA ILE A 514 11.43 35.14 4.01
C ILE A 514 11.67 36.17 5.12
N THR A 515 11.45 37.45 4.83
CA THR A 515 11.58 38.54 5.80
C THR A 515 10.29 38.81 6.54
N ALA A 516 9.15 38.63 5.87
CA ALA A 516 7.83 38.71 6.46
C ALA A 516 6.86 37.74 5.77
N PHE A 517 5.92 37.19 6.54
CA PHE A 517 4.86 36.33 6.06
C PHE A 517 3.58 36.68 6.81
N SER A 518 2.49 36.96 6.10
CA SER A 518 1.19 37.24 6.70
C SER A 518 0.06 36.65 5.88
N ILE A 519 -0.87 35.96 6.54
CA ILE A 519 -2.13 35.54 5.91
C ILE A 519 -3.03 36.78 5.83
N VAL A 520 -3.47 37.14 4.62
CA VAL A 520 -4.24 38.36 4.36
C VAL A 520 -5.71 38.11 4.07
N GLU A 521 -6.06 36.90 3.61
CA GLU A 521 -7.45 36.53 3.37
C GLU A 521 -7.69 35.06 3.71
N VAL A 522 -8.78 34.80 4.42
CA VAL A 522 -9.38 33.47 4.56
C VAL A 522 -10.85 33.59 4.17
N ALA A 523 -11.18 33.10 2.98
CA ALA A 523 -12.54 33.15 2.47
C ALA A 523 -13.43 32.12 3.18
N LYS A 524 -14.74 32.38 3.19
CA LYS A 524 -15.72 31.42 3.72
C LYS A 524 -15.71 30.13 2.87
N PRO A 525 -15.94 28.95 3.48
CA PRO A 525 -16.19 27.71 2.74
C PRO A 525 -17.37 27.83 1.78
N ASN A 526 -17.35 27.08 0.69
CA ASN A 526 -18.55 26.88 -0.13
C ASN A 526 -19.56 26.01 0.64
N ILE A 527 -20.83 26.04 0.23
CA ILE A 527 -21.88 25.22 0.86
C ILE A 527 -21.53 23.73 0.69
N GLY A 528 -21.48 23.01 1.81
CA GLY A 528 -21.16 21.57 1.84
C GLY A 528 -19.68 21.26 2.05
N GLU A 529 -18.78 22.22 1.83
CA GLU A 529 -17.34 22.06 2.05
C GLU A 529 -16.97 22.44 3.49
N ASN A 530 -15.97 21.77 4.05
CA ASN A 530 -15.44 22.07 5.39
C ASN A 530 -14.07 22.75 5.37
N TRP A 531 -13.64 23.26 4.21
CA TRP A 531 -12.41 24.02 4.00
C TRP A 531 -12.71 25.40 3.41
N PRO A 532 -11.87 26.42 3.64
CA PRO A 532 -12.07 27.74 3.05
C PRO A 532 -11.98 27.68 1.52
N ALA A 533 -12.84 28.43 0.81
CA ALA A 533 -12.80 28.48 -0.65
C ALA A 533 -11.52 29.11 -1.22
N ARG A 534 -10.81 29.89 -0.40
CA ARG A 534 -9.55 30.57 -0.75
C ARG A 534 -8.79 30.99 0.49
N VAL A 535 -7.47 30.84 0.45
CA VAL A 535 -6.54 31.45 1.42
C VAL A 535 -5.43 32.18 0.66
N ARG A 536 -5.18 33.45 1.04
CA ARG A 536 -4.10 34.26 0.48
C ARG A 536 -3.12 34.71 1.55
N ALA A 537 -1.85 34.77 1.18
CA ALA A 537 -0.79 35.28 2.02
C ALA A 537 0.13 36.23 1.24
N ASP A 538 0.63 37.24 1.95
CA ASP A 538 1.67 38.12 1.47
C ASP A 538 3.02 37.65 2.02
N ILE A 539 4.00 37.53 1.12
CA ILE A 539 5.33 37.05 1.44
C ILE A 539 6.34 38.08 0.96
N THR A 540 7.19 38.51 1.88
CA THR A 540 8.24 39.48 1.60
C THR A 540 9.60 38.78 1.57
N VAL A 541 10.39 39.08 0.55
CA VAL A 541 11.77 38.61 0.41
C VAL A 541 12.69 39.80 0.10
N ASN A 542 13.94 39.70 0.52
CA ASN A 542 14.96 40.69 0.20
C ASN A 542 15.88 40.14 -0.90
N LEU A 543 15.80 40.72 -2.10
CA LEU A 543 16.62 40.32 -3.26
C LEU A 543 17.96 41.05 -3.30
N ASN A 544 18.69 41.04 -2.18
CA ASN A 544 20.08 41.51 -2.14
C ASN A 544 21.03 40.46 -2.74
N VAL A 545 20.83 40.16 -4.02
CA VAL A 545 21.51 39.13 -4.78
C VAL A 545 22.04 39.70 -6.10
N ARG A 546 22.81 38.89 -6.85
CA ARG A 546 23.30 39.27 -8.17
C ARG A 546 22.13 39.57 -9.12
N ASP A 547 22.32 40.54 -10.02
CA ASP A 547 21.25 41.01 -10.92
C ASP A 547 20.56 39.88 -11.68
N HIS A 548 21.29 38.93 -12.26
CA HIS A 548 20.64 37.82 -12.98
C HIS A 548 19.69 36.99 -12.10
N ILE A 549 20.04 36.76 -10.82
CA ILE A 549 19.18 36.04 -9.86
C ILE A 549 17.98 36.93 -9.50
N LYS A 550 18.21 38.23 -9.31
CA LYS A 550 17.13 39.19 -9.07
C LYS A 550 16.10 39.17 -10.21
N HIS A 551 16.55 39.21 -11.47
CA HIS A 551 15.68 39.15 -12.64
C HIS A 551 14.91 37.81 -12.74
N GLU A 552 15.49 36.70 -12.29
CA GLU A 552 14.79 35.40 -12.25
C GLU A 552 13.66 35.40 -11.21
N TRP A 553 13.90 35.93 -10.01
CA TRP A 553 12.87 36.05 -8.97
C TRP A 553 11.78 37.07 -9.34
N GLU A 554 12.14 38.18 -9.99
CA GLU A 554 11.19 39.12 -10.62
C GLU A 554 10.48 38.49 -11.84
N GLY A 555 11.03 37.39 -12.35
CA GLY A 555 10.51 36.58 -13.44
C GLY A 555 9.34 35.70 -13.05
N LEU A 556 9.04 35.53 -11.74
CA LEU A 556 7.89 34.74 -11.29
C LEU A 556 6.58 35.28 -11.86
N ARG A 557 5.72 34.37 -12.31
CA ARG A 557 4.44 34.64 -12.96
C ARG A 557 3.30 34.00 -12.20
N LYS A 558 2.09 34.43 -12.56
CA LYS A 558 0.87 33.83 -12.03
C LYS A 558 0.87 32.34 -12.34
N HIS A 559 0.43 31.53 -11.39
CA HIS A 559 0.40 30.05 -11.44
C HIS A 559 1.76 29.36 -11.24
N ASP A 560 2.87 30.09 -11.08
CA ASP A 560 4.13 29.48 -10.66
C ASP A 560 4.00 28.91 -9.24
N VAL A 561 4.56 27.72 -9.02
CA VAL A 561 4.51 27.06 -7.71
C VAL A 561 5.78 27.37 -6.93
N CYS A 562 5.62 27.72 -5.66
CA CYS A 562 6.71 27.91 -4.69
C CYS A 562 6.49 27.04 -3.46
N PHE A 563 7.56 26.73 -2.74
CA PHE A 563 7.50 26.01 -1.47
C PHE A 563 8.01 26.87 -0.32
N LEU A 564 7.17 26.98 0.71
CA LEU A 564 7.48 27.63 1.98
C LEU A 564 8.09 26.59 2.91
N VAL A 565 9.36 26.80 3.26
CA VAL A 565 10.14 25.85 4.08
C VAL A 565 10.48 26.50 5.42
N THR A 566 10.19 25.79 6.51
CA THR A 566 10.59 26.18 7.86
C THR A 566 11.74 25.30 8.32
N VAL A 567 12.86 25.91 8.71
CA VAL A 567 14.00 25.23 9.33
C VAL A 567 14.23 25.77 10.74
N ARG A 568 14.51 24.87 11.67
CA ARG A 568 14.86 25.12 13.07
C ARG A 568 16.19 24.42 13.36
N PRO A 569 17.31 25.00 12.94
CA PRO A 569 18.60 24.33 13.00
C PRO A 569 19.02 24.05 14.44
N ASN A 570 19.61 22.88 14.66
CA ASN A 570 20.18 22.41 15.93
C ASN A 570 21.71 22.38 15.92
N LEU A 571 22.34 22.62 14.76
CA LEU A 571 23.79 22.59 14.61
C LEU A 571 24.40 23.99 14.83
N PRO A 572 25.53 24.08 15.57
CA PRO A 572 26.25 25.33 15.74
C PRO A 572 26.76 25.91 14.42
N TYR A 573 26.98 27.23 14.42
CA TYR A 573 27.56 27.94 13.28
C TYR A 573 28.88 27.31 12.80
N GLY A 574 29.02 27.15 11.47
CA GLY A 574 30.22 26.60 10.84
C GLY A 574 30.27 25.07 10.74
N THR A 575 29.30 24.36 11.32
CA THR A 575 29.26 22.88 11.26
C THR A 575 29.05 22.39 9.82
N ARG A 576 29.82 21.40 9.38
CA ARG A 576 29.70 20.81 8.05
C ARG A 576 28.52 19.83 8.00
N PHE A 577 27.70 19.93 6.95
CA PHE A 577 26.66 18.96 6.66
C PHE A 577 27.26 17.71 6.02
N ASP A 578 26.99 16.56 6.63
CA ASP A 578 27.28 15.23 6.09
C ASP A 578 26.04 14.69 5.38
N ARG A 579 26.15 14.48 4.06
CA ARG A 579 25.08 13.92 3.21
C ARG A 579 24.70 12.48 3.56
N ARG A 580 25.46 11.81 4.42
CA ARG A 580 25.17 10.45 4.88
C ARG A 580 24.23 10.42 6.07
N GLN A 581 24.01 11.54 6.75
CA GLN A 581 23.10 11.63 7.87
C GLN A 581 21.69 12.00 7.40
N PRO A 582 20.64 11.65 8.17
CA PRO A 582 19.26 12.01 7.84
C PRO A 582 19.11 13.53 7.65
N PHE A 583 18.74 13.94 6.44
CA PHE A 583 18.67 15.35 6.05
C PHE A 583 17.77 16.18 6.95
N VAL A 584 16.58 15.66 7.29
CA VAL A 584 15.58 16.37 8.10
C VAL A 584 16.11 16.67 9.51
N GLU A 585 16.68 15.67 10.18
CA GLU A 585 17.23 15.82 11.54
C GLU A 585 18.45 16.75 11.56
N GLN A 586 19.30 16.66 10.52
CA GLN A 586 20.54 17.42 10.43
C GLN A 586 20.31 18.91 10.13
N THR A 587 19.33 19.23 9.28
CA THR A 587 19.00 20.61 8.90
C THR A 587 17.99 21.26 9.85
N GLY A 588 17.32 20.44 10.67
CA GLY A 588 16.21 20.89 11.52
C GLY A 588 14.97 21.28 10.71
N LEU A 589 14.76 20.68 9.54
CA LEU A 589 13.59 20.96 8.72
C LEU A 589 12.32 20.57 9.48
N ALA A 590 11.42 21.55 9.64
CA ALA A 590 10.21 21.40 10.46
C ALA A 590 8.93 21.33 9.61
N TYR A 591 8.80 22.17 8.59
CA TYR A 591 7.58 22.24 7.77
C TYR A 591 7.87 22.56 6.31
N VAL A 592 7.07 21.97 5.41
CA VAL A 592 7.05 22.31 3.98
C VAL A 592 5.61 22.54 3.52
N ARG A 593 5.30 23.68 2.92
CA ARG A 593 3.97 24.00 2.38
C ARG A 593 4.11 24.54 0.96
N GLY A 594 3.36 24.00 0.00
CA GLY A 594 3.28 24.56 -1.34
C GLY A 594 2.35 25.78 -1.39
N CYS A 595 2.67 26.72 -2.27
CA CYS A 595 1.84 27.87 -2.60
C CYS A 595 1.96 28.20 -4.10
N GLU A 596 0.95 28.87 -4.64
CA GLU A 596 0.87 29.28 -6.03
C GLU A 596 0.94 30.80 -6.12
N VAL A 597 1.81 31.34 -6.98
CA VAL A 597 1.97 32.78 -7.16
C VAL A 597 0.70 33.36 -7.78
N GLN A 598 0.09 34.35 -7.12
CA GLN A 598 -0.96 35.17 -7.72
C GLN A 598 -0.34 36.34 -8.52
N GLY A 599 0.71 36.94 -7.97
CA GLY A 599 1.51 37.98 -8.62
C GLY A 599 2.30 38.82 -7.61
N MET A 600 3.20 39.63 -8.13
CA MET A 600 3.98 40.59 -7.34
C MET A 600 3.14 41.82 -7.02
N LEU A 601 3.30 42.41 -5.84
CA LEU A 601 2.63 43.66 -5.47
C LEU A 601 3.46 44.87 -5.91
N ASP A 602 2.77 45.93 -6.34
CA ASP A 602 3.38 47.24 -6.54
C ASP A 602 3.51 48.03 -5.22
N ASP A 603 4.14 49.19 -5.27
CA ASP A 603 4.30 50.12 -4.13
C ASP A 603 2.97 50.57 -3.50
N LYS A 604 1.84 50.28 -4.15
CA LYS A 604 0.48 50.59 -3.68
C LYS A 604 -0.25 49.35 -3.16
N GLY A 605 0.44 48.22 -3.00
CA GLY A 605 -0.13 46.96 -2.50
C GLY A 605 -1.07 46.28 -3.49
N ARG A 606 -0.99 46.59 -4.78
CA ARG A 606 -1.85 46.00 -5.83
C ARG A 606 -1.07 44.94 -6.59
N VAL A 607 -1.73 43.83 -6.90
CA VAL A 607 -1.14 42.76 -7.73
C VAL A 607 -0.87 43.30 -9.14
N ILE A 608 0.37 43.15 -9.60
CA ILE A 608 0.81 43.51 -10.93
C ILE A 608 0.28 42.48 -11.93
N GLU A 609 -0.58 42.90 -12.85
CA GLU A 609 -1.06 42.05 -13.95
C GLU A 609 0.00 41.92 -15.06
N GLU A 610 0.03 40.75 -15.73
CA GLU A 610 0.94 40.46 -16.83
C GLU A 610 0.87 41.55 -17.93
N GLY A 611 2.02 42.17 -18.24
CA GLY A 611 2.17 43.12 -19.34
C GLY A 611 2.42 44.58 -18.94
N ARG A 612 2.39 44.96 -17.65
CA ARG A 612 2.80 46.31 -17.22
C ARG A 612 4.23 46.34 -16.67
N LEU A 613 5.14 46.98 -17.41
CA LEU A 613 6.48 47.37 -16.93
C LEU A 613 6.35 48.44 -15.84
N ALA A 614 6.17 48.03 -14.58
CA ALA A 614 6.36 48.91 -13.43
C ALA A 614 7.80 48.75 -12.92
N ARG A 615 8.46 49.86 -12.57
CA ARG A 615 9.76 49.82 -11.87
C ARG A 615 9.56 49.11 -10.53
N ALA A 616 10.33 48.05 -10.30
CA ALA A 616 10.22 47.24 -9.10
C ALA A 616 10.82 47.94 -7.86
N PRO A 617 10.16 47.91 -6.70
CA PRO A 617 10.72 48.41 -5.43
C PRO A 617 11.92 47.59 -4.93
N GLU A 618 12.71 48.16 -4.01
CA GLU A 618 13.85 47.48 -3.36
C GLU A 618 13.44 46.33 -2.41
N SER A 619 12.19 46.34 -1.94
CA SER A 619 11.56 45.31 -1.11
C SER A 619 10.38 44.68 -1.84
N PHE A 620 10.40 43.36 -2.02
CA PHE A 620 9.44 42.64 -2.86
C PHE A 620 8.34 41.99 -2.04
N PHE A 621 7.11 42.15 -2.49
CA PHE A 621 5.94 41.49 -1.90
C PHE A 621 5.29 40.62 -2.96
N PHE A 622 5.08 39.36 -2.64
CA PHE A 622 4.35 38.43 -3.49
C PHE A 622 3.03 38.08 -2.81
N CYS A 623 1.93 38.15 -3.55
CA CYS A 623 0.67 37.58 -3.12
C CYS A 623 0.61 36.14 -3.63
N PHE A 624 0.41 35.19 -2.71
CA PHE A 624 0.31 33.77 -3.01
C PHE A 624 -1.07 33.22 -2.67
N PHE A 625 -1.56 32.31 -3.49
CA PHE A 625 -2.67 31.42 -3.18
C PHE A 625 -2.12 30.20 -2.46
N VAL A 626 -2.53 29.98 -1.23
CA VAL A 626 -2.21 28.75 -0.51
C VAL A 626 -3.42 27.84 -0.67
N GLN A 627 -3.29 26.77 -1.46
CA GLN A 627 -4.36 25.79 -1.57
C GLN A 627 -4.39 24.94 -0.29
N ILE A 628 -5.25 25.33 0.65
CA ILE A 628 -5.41 24.68 1.94
C ILE A 628 -6.62 23.75 1.89
N LEU A 629 -6.36 22.46 1.72
CA LEU A 629 -7.36 21.42 1.96
C LEU A 629 -7.05 20.74 3.31
N LYS A 630 -8.02 20.84 4.23
CA LYS A 630 -8.16 20.24 5.57
C LYS A 630 -7.04 20.40 6.62
N ASN A 631 -5.76 20.41 6.27
CA ASN A 631 -4.65 20.20 7.21
C ASN A 631 -4.11 21.45 7.95
N ILE A 632 -4.56 22.66 7.61
CA ILE A 632 -4.24 23.88 8.39
C ILE A 632 -5.42 24.32 9.29
N LEU A 633 -6.63 23.76 9.16
CA LEU A 633 -7.71 24.10 10.11
C LEU A 633 -7.38 23.67 11.56
N TYR A 634 -6.61 22.59 11.74
CA TYR A 634 -6.06 22.23 13.05
C TYR A 634 -4.91 23.16 13.48
N LEU A 635 -4.10 23.66 12.54
CA LEU A 635 -3.03 24.60 12.84
C LEU A 635 -3.57 26.01 13.14
N CYS A 636 -4.65 26.48 12.51
CA CYS A 636 -5.29 27.76 12.85
C CYS A 636 -5.95 27.71 14.24
N LYS A 637 -6.49 26.57 14.66
CA LYS A 637 -6.93 26.39 16.06
C LYS A 637 -5.77 26.50 17.07
N TYR A 638 -4.56 26.09 16.68
CA TYR A 638 -3.37 26.13 17.53
C TYR A 638 -2.53 27.42 17.40
N LEU A 639 -2.50 28.06 16.23
CA LEU A 639 -1.81 29.33 15.98
C LEU A 639 -2.59 30.51 16.57
N VAL A 640 -3.92 30.44 16.64
CA VAL A 640 -4.72 31.42 17.40
C VAL A 640 -4.53 31.24 18.92
N SER A 641 -3.93 30.14 19.38
CA SER A 641 -3.50 29.98 20.79
C SER A 641 -2.01 30.21 21.03
N LEU A 642 -1.22 30.55 20.00
CA LEU A 642 0.23 30.77 20.08
C LEU A 642 0.72 32.07 19.41
N LEU A 643 -0.22 32.92 19.00
CA LEU A 643 -0.10 34.39 19.04
C LEU A 643 -0.83 34.87 20.29
#